data_AF-A0A7J3WXV8-F1
#
_entry.id   AF-A0A7J3WXV8-F1
#
_cell.length_a   1.000
_cell.length_b   1.000
_cell.length_c   1.000
_cell.angle_alpha   90.00
_cell.angle_beta   90.00
_cell.angle_gamma   90.00
#
_symmetry.space_group_name_H-M   'P 1'
#
loop_
_entity.id
_entity.type
_entity.pdbx_description
1 polymer ?
#
loop_
_entity_poly.entity_id
_entity_poly.type
_entity_poly.pdbx_seq_one_letter_code
_entity_poly.pdbx_strand_id
1 'polypeptide(L)'
;MNYVFNRLSIIVGGPQGSGLETSAQILTYSLAYLRYGVASDREYFSNIKGRHSYVHFLISSDKLPTSLTYPVQLVAALDHETVFTHFDSLQEGGVIVYDVSVEEKTLDTTPSMEEDLKDRLRERFRELGIDGSVKALVKYVSEDKKIHLIPLSYSEIINEAAKKLVLPASQAARYVSSIIIGAVSGLTGLGKNAIEYSLARRFYDRPELIQQNKVIIESVYDKVVRDHGSILKLAPSKLNYKEMMVVSGNDIVAMAKIVGGVRFQSYYPITPAADESFTIESYEKLEVDGLEIGSVLVLQTEDEIAAITSAIGAALAGARASTSTSGPGFSLMVEGLGWAGMNETPVVITYYQRGGPSTGLPTRGSQSDLLFALYASHGEFPRIVLASGDHIEAFYDAIEAFNLAERYQTPVIHLLDKFLANSIVTLPIPDLSNIDIDRGLITHKGGADYKRFDLSTKISPRAFIGYESIMWYTGDEHNELGHIDEDPQNREKMYRKRMEKIKIADEEIPQEKRLTYYGPEDADILLVGWGFVKGVALNALETLTEKGIRTAYLHLRMFSPFPSKMMEKMLKRFDESKIIAVEHSYDSQVSKIISMNTGFQITKEIVKYTGRPIYLNELVDAVLKILKGEERVVLTYGP
;
A
#
# COMPACT_ATOMS: atom_id res chain seq x y z
N MET A 1 -30.56 -21.89 1.08
CA MET A 1 -30.91 -20.50 0.73
C MET A 1 -29.76 -19.95 -0.09
N ASN A 2 -29.99 -19.54 -1.34
CA ASN A 2 -28.95 -18.92 -2.16
C ASN A 2 -28.87 -17.43 -1.84
N TYR A 3 -28.04 -17.07 -0.86
CA TYR A 3 -27.73 -15.68 -0.59
C TYR A 3 -26.91 -15.12 -1.75
N VAL A 4 -27.30 -13.94 -2.24
CA VAL A 4 -26.56 -13.21 -3.26
C VAL A 4 -25.89 -12.04 -2.55
N PHE A 5 -24.55 -11.99 -2.62
CA PHE A 5 -23.74 -11.03 -1.88
C PHE A 5 -23.35 -9.85 -2.77
N ASN A 6 -23.56 -8.62 -2.29
CA ASN A 6 -22.99 -7.44 -2.94
C ASN A 6 -21.50 -7.26 -2.59
N ARG A 7 -21.09 -7.72 -1.40
CA ARG A 7 -19.71 -7.68 -0.93
C ARG A 7 -19.33 -9.03 -0.33
N LEU A 8 -18.12 -9.49 -0.62
CA LEU A 8 -17.60 -10.76 -0.14
C LEU A 8 -16.15 -10.58 0.29
N SER A 9 -15.84 -10.92 1.54
CA SER A 9 -14.49 -10.99 2.05
C SER A 9 -14.05 -12.45 2.18
N ILE A 10 -12.90 -12.76 1.60
CA ILE A 10 -12.37 -14.13 1.56
C ILE A 10 -10.88 -14.14 1.90
N ILE A 11 -10.42 -15.24 2.49
CA ILE A 11 -9.01 -15.50 2.76
C ILE A 11 -8.60 -16.73 1.97
N VAL A 12 -7.48 -16.63 1.28
CA VAL A 12 -6.79 -17.77 0.67
C VAL A 12 -5.42 -17.89 1.34
N GLY A 13 -5.15 -19.00 2.01
CA GLY A 13 -3.94 -19.18 2.81
C GLY A 13 -3.19 -20.48 2.53
N GLY A 14 -1.91 -20.49 2.89
CA GLY A 14 -1.01 -21.63 2.72
C GLY A 14 0.47 -21.26 2.86
N PRO A 15 1.37 -22.23 2.67
CA PRO A 15 2.80 -22.00 2.88
C PRO A 15 3.40 -21.17 1.75
N GLN A 16 4.35 -20.28 2.07
CA GLN A 16 5.09 -19.48 1.09
C GLN A 16 5.78 -20.41 0.07
N GLY A 17 5.57 -20.12 -1.21
CA GLY A 17 6.03 -20.93 -2.33
C GLY A 17 5.01 -21.94 -2.89
N SER A 18 3.80 -22.03 -2.32
CA SER A 18 2.72 -22.93 -2.78
C SER A 18 1.92 -22.42 -3.99
N GLY A 19 2.22 -21.22 -4.50
CA GLY A 19 1.51 -20.61 -5.62
C GLY A 19 0.34 -19.70 -5.25
N LEU A 20 0.22 -19.29 -3.97
CA LEU A 20 -0.80 -18.36 -3.50
C LEU A 20 -0.89 -17.05 -4.30
N GLU A 21 0.25 -16.48 -4.64
CA GLU A 21 0.30 -15.23 -5.42
C GLU A 21 -0.29 -15.42 -6.82
N THR A 22 0.05 -16.54 -7.47
CA THR A 22 -0.52 -16.93 -8.76
C THR A 22 -2.03 -17.14 -8.65
N SER A 23 -2.51 -17.82 -7.61
CA SER A 23 -3.95 -17.98 -7.36
C SER A 23 -4.64 -16.64 -7.16
N ALA A 24 -4.04 -15.74 -6.38
CA ALA A 24 -4.58 -14.43 -6.13
C ALA A 24 -4.69 -13.58 -7.40
N GLN A 25 -3.67 -13.59 -8.24
CA GLN A 25 -3.68 -12.92 -9.54
C GLN A 25 -4.77 -13.47 -10.47
N ILE A 26 -4.87 -14.81 -10.59
CA ILE A 26 -5.90 -15.47 -11.43
C ILE A 26 -7.31 -15.09 -10.96
N LEU A 27 -7.57 -15.15 -9.64
CA LEU A 27 -8.85 -14.76 -9.06
C LEU A 27 -9.14 -13.27 -9.30
N THR A 28 -8.15 -12.40 -9.09
CA THR A 28 -8.32 -10.95 -9.27
C THR A 28 -8.59 -10.59 -10.73
N TYR A 29 -7.87 -11.19 -11.69
CA TYR A 29 -8.12 -10.99 -13.12
C TYR A 29 -9.49 -11.54 -13.55
N SER A 30 -9.93 -12.67 -12.99
CA SER A 30 -11.27 -13.22 -13.24
C SER A 30 -12.37 -12.27 -12.75
N LEU A 31 -12.18 -11.71 -11.56
CA LEU A 31 -13.10 -10.74 -10.95
C LEU A 31 -13.13 -9.42 -11.73
N ALA A 32 -11.97 -8.91 -12.10
CA ALA A 32 -11.84 -7.70 -12.93
C ALA A 32 -12.49 -7.88 -14.31
N TYR A 33 -12.32 -9.04 -14.95
CA TYR A 33 -12.98 -9.39 -16.22
C TYR A 33 -14.51 -9.30 -16.11
N LEU A 34 -15.07 -9.70 -14.96
CA LEU A 34 -16.50 -9.60 -14.65
C LEU A 34 -16.91 -8.25 -14.05
N ARG A 35 -16.03 -7.25 -14.09
CA ARG A 35 -16.24 -5.88 -13.60
C ARG A 35 -16.45 -5.75 -12.09
N TYR A 36 -15.95 -6.69 -11.28
CA TYR A 36 -16.01 -6.54 -9.83
C TYR A 36 -14.92 -5.58 -9.31
N GLY A 37 -15.27 -4.83 -8.27
CA GLY A 37 -14.31 -4.14 -7.42
C GLY A 37 -13.55 -5.15 -6.58
N VAL A 38 -12.23 -5.07 -6.54
CA VAL A 38 -11.37 -5.95 -5.74
C VAL A 38 -10.34 -5.09 -5.00
N ALA A 39 -10.15 -5.39 -3.72
CA ALA A 39 -9.00 -4.96 -2.95
C ALA A 39 -8.48 -6.17 -2.23
N SER A 40 -7.17 -6.39 -2.26
CA SER A 40 -6.54 -7.51 -1.58
C SER A 40 -5.23 -7.11 -0.96
N ASP A 41 -4.94 -7.60 0.25
CA ASP A 41 -3.63 -7.46 0.88
C ASP A 41 -2.99 -8.83 1.04
N ARG A 42 -1.70 -8.86 0.79
CA ARG A 42 -0.86 -10.05 0.96
C ARG A 42 -0.09 -9.92 2.25
N GLU A 43 -0.24 -10.94 3.08
CA GLU A 43 0.42 -11.04 4.37
C GLU A 43 1.36 -12.25 4.38
N TYR A 44 2.62 -11.98 4.66
CA TYR A 44 3.71 -12.96 4.55
C TYR A 44 4.82 -12.65 5.56
N PHE A 45 5.61 -13.66 5.91
CA PHE A 45 6.76 -13.49 6.77
C PHE A 45 7.99 -13.05 5.98
N SER A 46 9.00 -12.52 6.67
CA SER A 46 10.35 -12.34 6.13
C SER A 46 11.02 -13.71 5.94
N ASN A 47 10.51 -14.46 4.98
CA ASN A 47 10.87 -15.84 4.68
C ASN A 47 10.59 -16.11 3.19
N ILE A 48 11.38 -16.96 2.56
CA ILE A 48 11.24 -17.24 1.12
C ILE A 48 10.27 -18.40 0.87
N LYS A 49 10.34 -19.47 1.68
CA LYS A 49 9.49 -20.65 1.57
C LYS A 49 9.20 -21.29 2.92
N GLY A 50 7.97 -21.76 3.08
CA GLY A 50 7.56 -22.64 4.17
C GLY A 50 6.71 -21.97 5.26
N ARG A 51 6.98 -20.71 5.62
CA ARG A 51 6.11 -19.99 6.57
C ARG A 51 4.72 -19.75 5.99
N HIS A 52 3.71 -19.60 6.84
CA HIS A 52 2.35 -19.30 6.40
C HIS A 52 2.25 -17.93 5.72
N SER A 53 1.47 -17.86 4.67
CA SER A 53 1.07 -16.62 4.02
C SER A 53 -0.38 -16.70 3.62
N TYR A 54 -1.02 -15.54 3.51
CA TYR A 54 -2.40 -15.48 3.05
C TYR A 54 -2.65 -14.21 2.26
N VAL A 55 -3.68 -14.26 1.43
CA VAL A 55 -4.22 -13.11 0.72
C VAL A 55 -5.64 -12.91 1.21
N HIS A 56 -5.90 -11.72 1.75
CA HIS A 56 -7.21 -11.31 2.24
C HIS A 56 -7.84 -10.39 1.20
N PHE A 57 -8.95 -10.82 0.63
CA PHE A 57 -9.70 -10.09 -0.38
C PHE A 57 -10.93 -9.43 0.22
N LEU A 58 -11.28 -8.28 -0.33
CA LEU A 58 -12.64 -7.75 -0.35
C LEU A 58 -13.06 -7.59 -1.82
N ILE A 59 -14.19 -8.20 -2.15
CA ILE A 59 -14.79 -8.19 -3.48
C ILE A 59 -16.12 -7.46 -3.38
N SER A 60 -16.43 -6.60 -4.35
CA SER A 60 -17.66 -5.81 -4.36
C SER A 60 -18.26 -5.70 -5.75
N SER A 61 -19.58 -5.83 -5.84
CA SER A 61 -20.36 -5.70 -7.07
C SER A 61 -20.80 -4.26 -7.36
N ASP A 62 -20.76 -3.37 -6.37
CA ASP A 62 -21.38 -2.04 -6.47
C ASP A 62 -20.43 -0.87 -6.21
N LYS A 63 -19.25 -1.11 -5.64
CA LYS A 63 -18.24 -0.09 -5.35
C LYS A 63 -16.82 -0.64 -5.54
N LEU A 64 -15.85 0.24 -5.74
CA LEU A 64 -14.44 -0.13 -5.62
C LEU A 64 -14.08 -0.18 -4.13
N PRO A 65 -13.67 -1.34 -3.61
CA PRO A 65 -13.32 -1.48 -2.20
C PRO A 65 -12.00 -0.76 -1.87
N THR A 66 -11.93 -0.16 -0.68
CA THR A 66 -10.78 0.63 -0.23
C THR A 66 -10.23 0.17 1.13
N SER A 67 -10.86 -0.81 1.77
CA SER A 67 -10.39 -1.37 3.04
C SER A 67 -10.76 -2.84 3.17
N LEU A 68 -10.10 -3.55 4.07
CA LEU A 68 -10.42 -4.92 4.44
C LEU A 68 -11.24 -4.96 5.74
N THR A 69 -11.97 -6.06 5.94
CA THR A 69 -12.83 -6.23 7.11
C THR A 69 -12.84 -7.68 7.57
N TYR A 70 -13.10 -7.86 8.86
CA TYR A 70 -13.49 -9.13 9.48
C TYR A 70 -14.91 -9.00 10.07
N PRO A 71 -15.58 -10.12 10.36
CA PRO A 71 -15.21 -11.49 9.97
C PRO A 71 -15.33 -11.73 8.44
N VAL A 72 -14.73 -12.81 7.94
CA VAL A 72 -14.72 -13.19 6.51
C VAL A 72 -15.76 -14.27 6.20
N GLN A 73 -16.25 -14.30 4.96
CA GLN A 73 -17.24 -15.26 4.49
C GLN A 73 -16.63 -16.62 4.08
N LEU A 74 -15.37 -16.62 3.65
CA LEU A 74 -14.69 -17.82 3.16
C LEU A 74 -13.23 -17.86 3.61
N VAL A 75 -12.81 -19.02 4.10
CA VAL A 75 -11.39 -19.38 4.24
C VAL A 75 -11.13 -20.57 3.30
N ALA A 76 -10.21 -20.39 2.36
CA ALA A 76 -9.75 -21.44 1.47
C ALA A 76 -8.31 -21.83 1.83
N ALA A 77 -8.15 -23.00 2.43
CA ALA A 77 -6.94 -23.45 3.09
C ALA A 77 -6.17 -24.46 2.24
N LEU A 78 -4.95 -24.09 1.82
CA LEU A 78 -4.03 -25.04 1.18
C LEU A 78 -3.42 -26.04 2.16
N ASP A 79 -3.42 -25.72 3.45
CA ASP A 79 -2.85 -26.54 4.51
C ASP A 79 -3.60 -26.39 5.84
N HIS A 80 -3.19 -27.18 6.83
CA HIS A 80 -3.76 -27.14 8.17
C HIS A 80 -3.40 -25.88 8.96
N GLU A 81 -2.23 -25.28 8.73
CA GLU A 81 -1.85 -24.03 9.39
C GLU A 81 -2.82 -22.91 9.04
N THR A 82 -3.29 -22.85 7.79
CA THR A 82 -4.33 -21.91 7.38
C THR A 82 -5.63 -22.12 8.15
N VAL A 83 -6.05 -23.37 8.34
CA VAL A 83 -7.25 -23.69 9.12
C VAL A 83 -7.09 -23.22 10.56
N PHE A 84 -5.97 -23.57 11.21
CA PHE A 84 -5.67 -23.16 12.58
C PHE A 84 -5.58 -21.65 12.76
N THR A 85 -4.99 -20.94 11.81
CA THR A 85 -4.79 -19.49 11.91
C THR A 85 -6.10 -18.71 11.72
N HIS A 86 -6.97 -19.18 10.83
CA HIS A 86 -8.08 -18.37 10.32
C HIS A 86 -9.49 -18.88 10.68
N PHE A 87 -9.65 -19.99 11.41
CA PHE A 87 -10.99 -20.48 11.78
C PHE A 87 -11.80 -19.44 12.57
N ASP A 88 -11.15 -18.67 13.44
CA ASP A 88 -11.83 -17.66 14.25
C ASP A 88 -12.15 -16.39 13.48
N SER A 89 -11.54 -16.21 12.31
CA SER A 89 -11.83 -15.10 11.39
C SER A 89 -13.13 -15.28 10.61
N LEU A 90 -13.72 -16.50 10.58
CA LEU A 90 -14.95 -16.78 9.86
C LEU A 90 -16.19 -16.21 10.56
N GLN A 91 -17.10 -15.65 9.77
CA GLN A 91 -18.42 -15.23 10.24
C GLN A 91 -19.31 -16.45 10.52
N GLU A 92 -20.35 -16.28 11.35
CA GLU A 92 -21.39 -17.29 11.50
C GLU A 92 -22.02 -17.61 10.12
N GLY A 93 -22.19 -18.90 9.80
CA GLY A 93 -22.67 -19.35 8.49
C GLY A 93 -21.66 -19.17 7.35
N GLY A 94 -20.40 -18.84 7.65
CA GLY A 94 -19.31 -18.78 6.67
C GLY A 94 -18.95 -20.15 6.09
N VAL A 95 -17.92 -20.20 5.25
CA VAL A 95 -17.50 -21.40 4.53
C VAL A 95 -16.00 -21.65 4.74
N ILE A 96 -15.62 -22.92 4.91
CA ILE A 96 -14.21 -23.33 4.92
C ILE A 96 -13.95 -24.44 3.91
N VAL A 97 -12.96 -24.23 3.04
CA VAL A 97 -12.44 -25.25 2.11
C VAL A 97 -11.12 -25.74 2.67
N TYR A 98 -10.99 -27.05 2.87
CA TYR A 98 -9.78 -27.66 3.41
C TYR A 98 -9.54 -29.07 2.82
N ASP A 99 -8.31 -29.55 2.95
CA ASP A 99 -7.92 -30.91 2.55
C ASP A 99 -8.25 -31.93 3.65
N VAL A 100 -9.01 -32.97 3.34
CA VAL A 100 -9.36 -34.02 4.33
C VAL A 100 -8.13 -34.77 4.86
N SER A 101 -7.02 -34.77 4.12
CA SER A 101 -5.78 -35.42 4.56
C SER A 101 -5.16 -34.80 5.81
N VAL A 102 -5.59 -33.58 6.17
CA VAL A 102 -5.02 -32.83 7.28
C VAL A 102 -5.82 -32.93 8.59
N GLU A 103 -6.92 -33.67 8.63
CA GLU A 103 -7.81 -33.74 9.79
C GLU A 103 -7.11 -34.22 11.08
N GLU A 104 -6.16 -35.14 10.95
CA GLU A 104 -5.40 -35.71 12.07
C GLU A 104 -4.17 -34.85 12.45
N LYS A 105 -3.96 -33.70 11.79
CA LYS A 105 -2.89 -32.75 12.16
C LYS A 105 -3.28 -31.98 13.42
N THR A 106 -2.28 -31.71 14.25
CA THR A 106 -2.36 -30.92 15.49
C THR A 106 -1.37 -29.75 15.45
N LEU A 107 -1.51 -28.79 16.36
CA LEU A 107 -0.59 -27.64 16.49
C LEU A 107 0.89 -28.06 16.61
N ASP A 108 1.16 -29.17 17.31
CA ASP A 108 2.52 -29.67 17.53
C ASP A 108 3.13 -30.27 16.24
N THR A 109 2.29 -30.65 15.28
CA THR A 109 2.72 -31.15 13.96
C THR A 109 2.91 -30.03 12.92
N THR A 110 2.79 -28.76 13.33
CA THR A 110 2.91 -27.57 12.47
C THR A 110 4.19 -26.79 12.81
N PRO A 111 5.37 -27.20 12.30
CA PRO A 111 6.64 -26.54 12.63
C PRO A 111 6.77 -25.13 12.05
N SER A 112 5.99 -24.79 11.02
CA SER A 112 5.99 -23.49 10.34
C SER A 112 5.26 -22.39 11.12
N MET A 113 4.45 -22.76 12.13
CA MET A 113 3.73 -21.82 12.98
C MET A 113 4.62 -21.29 14.11
N GLU A 114 4.55 -19.99 14.39
CA GLU A 114 5.27 -19.38 15.52
C GLU A 114 4.73 -19.84 16.87
N GLU A 115 5.61 -20.00 17.87
CA GLU A 115 5.22 -20.51 19.19
C GLU A 115 4.22 -19.57 19.90
N ASP A 116 4.36 -18.25 19.79
CA ASP A 116 3.39 -17.31 20.36
C ASP A 116 1.97 -17.51 19.78
N LEU A 117 1.86 -17.80 18.48
CA LEU A 117 0.58 -18.13 17.86
C LEU A 117 0.08 -19.49 18.35
N LYS A 118 0.95 -20.51 18.45
CA LYS A 118 0.57 -21.81 19.01
C LYS A 118 0.06 -21.69 20.44
N ASP A 119 0.70 -20.87 21.28
CA ASP A 119 0.30 -20.69 22.67
C ASP A 119 -1.07 -20.01 22.79
N ARG A 120 -1.32 -18.96 22.00
CA ARG A 120 -2.66 -18.36 21.88
C ARG A 120 -3.69 -19.36 21.41
N LEU A 121 -3.37 -20.18 20.40
CA LEU A 121 -4.27 -21.22 19.89
C LEU A 121 -4.50 -22.35 20.91
N ARG A 122 -3.49 -22.76 21.68
CA ARG A 122 -3.62 -23.74 22.77
C ARG A 122 -4.54 -23.22 23.87
N GLU A 123 -4.41 -21.95 24.25
CA GLU A 123 -5.35 -21.30 25.17
C GLU A 123 -6.77 -21.28 24.60
N ARG A 124 -6.90 -20.84 23.35
CA ARG A 124 -8.19 -20.83 22.66
C ARG A 124 -8.83 -22.21 22.58
N PHE A 125 -8.08 -23.25 22.26
CA PHE A 125 -8.59 -24.62 22.18
C PHE A 125 -9.02 -25.16 23.53
N ARG A 126 -8.34 -24.78 24.63
CA ARG A 126 -8.79 -25.09 26.00
C ARG A 126 -10.11 -24.41 26.33
N GLU A 127 -10.30 -23.15 25.94
CA GLU A 127 -11.59 -22.44 26.12
C GLU A 127 -12.72 -23.12 25.35
N LEU A 128 -12.45 -23.58 24.13
CA LEU A 128 -13.44 -24.25 23.27
C LEU A 128 -13.65 -25.73 23.63
N GLY A 129 -12.80 -26.31 24.49
CA GLY A 129 -12.89 -27.71 24.90
C GLY A 129 -12.54 -28.72 23.80
N ILE A 130 -11.65 -28.36 22.86
CA ILE A 130 -11.23 -29.23 21.74
C ILE A 130 -9.79 -29.74 21.92
N ASP A 131 -9.48 -30.91 21.35
CA ASP A 131 -8.20 -31.61 21.50
C ASP A 131 -7.04 -31.03 20.66
N GLY A 132 -7.29 -29.93 19.96
CA GLY A 132 -6.32 -29.22 19.13
C GLY A 132 -6.00 -29.88 17.78
N SER A 133 -6.75 -30.91 17.38
CA SER A 133 -6.73 -31.44 16.02
C SER A 133 -7.54 -30.57 15.06
N VAL A 134 -7.19 -30.61 13.76
CA VAL A 134 -8.01 -29.98 12.72
C VAL A 134 -9.42 -30.56 12.72
N LYS A 135 -9.56 -31.88 12.90
CA LYS A 135 -10.84 -32.58 12.96
C LYS A 135 -11.77 -32.06 14.05
N ALA A 136 -11.26 -31.91 15.27
CA ALA A 136 -12.04 -31.35 16.36
C ALA A 136 -12.40 -29.89 16.09
N LEU A 137 -11.48 -29.12 15.51
CA LEU A 137 -11.70 -27.72 15.17
C LEU A 137 -12.79 -27.54 14.11
N VAL A 138 -12.71 -28.24 12.98
CA VAL A 138 -13.71 -28.14 11.90
C VAL A 138 -15.09 -28.63 12.36
N LYS A 139 -15.14 -29.66 13.21
CA LYS A 139 -16.38 -30.12 13.85
C LYS A 139 -16.96 -29.02 14.75
N TYR A 140 -16.14 -28.44 15.62
CA TYR A 140 -16.56 -27.37 16.53
C TYR A 140 -17.13 -26.17 15.77
N VAL A 141 -16.42 -25.65 14.77
CA VAL A 141 -16.91 -24.47 14.03
C VAL A 141 -18.16 -24.77 13.20
N SER A 142 -18.33 -26.01 12.74
CA SER A 142 -19.55 -26.46 12.07
C SER A 142 -20.75 -26.48 13.02
N GLU A 143 -20.56 -26.93 14.27
CA GLU A 143 -21.63 -27.03 15.27
C GLU A 143 -21.96 -25.68 15.93
N ASP A 144 -20.94 -24.90 16.30
CA ASP A 144 -21.07 -23.63 17.05
C ASP A 144 -21.39 -22.45 16.12
N LYS A 145 -20.53 -22.20 15.13
CA LYS A 145 -20.65 -21.08 14.19
C LYS A 145 -21.45 -21.42 12.93
N LYS A 146 -22.01 -22.63 12.83
CA LYS A 146 -22.74 -23.12 11.65
C LYS A 146 -21.92 -23.00 10.36
N ILE A 147 -20.59 -23.15 10.44
CA ILE A 147 -19.71 -23.04 9.28
C ILE A 147 -19.99 -24.18 8.32
N HIS A 148 -20.16 -23.85 7.04
CA HIS A 148 -20.29 -24.81 5.97
C HIS A 148 -18.91 -25.38 5.60
N LEU A 149 -18.69 -26.66 5.91
CA LEU A 149 -17.47 -27.37 5.58
C LEU A 149 -17.49 -27.84 4.10
N ILE A 150 -16.41 -27.58 3.38
CA ILE A 150 -16.16 -28.07 2.01
C ILE A 150 -14.90 -28.97 2.05
N PRO A 151 -15.04 -30.22 2.53
CA PRO A 151 -13.95 -31.18 2.57
C PRO A 151 -13.63 -31.67 1.15
N LEU A 152 -12.37 -31.56 0.74
CA LEU A 152 -11.89 -32.05 -0.55
C LEU A 152 -10.68 -32.96 -0.33
N SER A 153 -10.56 -34.05 -1.10
CA SER A 153 -9.33 -34.85 -1.14
C SER A 153 -8.40 -34.28 -2.20
N TYR A 154 -7.44 -33.45 -1.78
CA TYR A 154 -6.55 -32.78 -2.74
C TYR A 154 -5.71 -33.80 -3.50
N SER A 155 -5.24 -34.83 -2.80
CA SER A 155 -4.47 -35.92 -3.41
C SER A 155 -5.24 -36.68 -4.48
N GLU A 156 -6.53 -37.00 -4.26
CA GLU A 156 -7.37 -37.66 -5.27
C GLU A 156 -7.57 -36.78 -6.49
N ILE A 157 -7.92 -35.51 -6.29
CA ILE A 157 -8.12 -34.54 -7.38
C ILE A 157 -6.86 -34.41 -8.24
N ILE A 158 -5.70 -34.24 -7.61
CA ILE A 158 -4.42 -34.15 -8.32
C ILE A 158 -4.10 -35.45 -9.04
N ASN A 159 -4.31 -36.61 -8.43
CA ASN A 159 -4.03 -37.91 -9.03
C ASN A 159 -4.93 -38.21 -10.24
N GLU A 160 -6.22 -37.84 -10.16
CA GLU A 160 -7.14 -37.96 -11.29
C GLU A 160 -6.75 -37.02 -12.44
N ALA A 161 -6.40 -35.78 -12.12
CA ALA A 161 -5.92 -34.83 -13.12
C ALA A 161 -4.59 -35.27 -13.76
N ALA A 162 -3.66 -35.81 -12.97
CA ALA A 162 -2.39 -36.35 -13.46
C ALA A 162 -2.61 -37.48 -14.47
N LYS A 163 -3.57 -38.37 -14.22
CA LYS A 163 -3.95 -39.44 -15.17
C LYS A 163 -4.55 -38.87 -16.45
N LYS A 164 -5.46 -37.90 -16.34
CA LYS A 164 -6.12 -37.26 -17.51
C LYS A 164 -5.14 -36.47 -18.38
N LEU A 165 -4.19 -35.77 -17.76
CA LEU A 165 -3.21 -34.91 -18.42
C LEU A 165 -1.91 -35.65 -18.76
N VAL A 166 -1.78 -36.93 -18.37
CA VAL A 166 -0.58 -37.75 -18.54
C VAL A 166 0.67 -37.05 -17.95
N LEU A 167 0.54 -36.54 -16.73
CA LEU A 167 1.61 -35.84 -16.02
C LEU A 167 2.29 -36.73 -14.96
N PRO A 168 3.61 -36.59 -14.76
CA PRO A 168 4.28 -37.16 -13.60
C PRO A 168 3.68 -36.63 -12.29
N ALA A 169 3.58 -37.50 -11.27
CA ALA A 169 3.01 -37.12 -9.97
C ALA A 169 3.73 -35.91 -9.32
N SER A 170 5.05 -35.80 -9.49
CA SER A 170 5.85 -34.68 -8.99
C SER A 170 5.54 -33.34 -9.67
N GLN A 171 5.10 -33.38 -10.94
CA GLN A 171 4.66 -32.19 -11.67
C GLN A 171 3.22 -31.84 -11.29
N ALA A 172 2.35 -32.85 -11.17
CA ALA A 172 0.95 -32.68 -10.79
C ALA A 172 0.79 -32.05 -9.39
N ALA A 173 1.67 -32.40 -8.45
CA ALA A 173 1.69 -31.83 -7.09
C ALA A 173 1.87 -30.30 -7.04
N ARG A 174 2.32 -29.66 -8.13
CA ARG A 174 2.47 -28.19 -8.20
C ARG A 174 1.15 -27.46 -8.46
N TYR A 175 0.09 -28.19 -8.78
CA TYR A 175 -1.22 -27.63 -9.14
C TYR A 175 -2.24 -27.66 -7.99
N VAL A 176 -1.79 -27.85 -6.74
CA VAL A 176 -2.69 -27.78 -5.57
C VAL A 176 -3.38 -26.41 -5.48
N SER A 177 -2.68 -25.35 -5.86
CA SER A 177 -3.21 -23.99 -5.95
C SER A 177 -4.41 -23.86 -6.92
N SER A 178 -4.47 -24.69 -7.96
CA SER A 178 -5.58 -24.78 -8.92
C SER A 178 -6.86 -25.31 -8.28
N ILE A 179 -6.75 -26.16 -7.25
CA ILE A 179 -7.90 -26.66 -6.49
C ILE A 179 -8.60 -25.50 -5.80
N ILE A 180 -7.85 -24.63 -5.13
CA ILE A 180 -8.42 -23.47 -4.44
C ILE A 180 -9.09 -22.52 -5.42
N ILE A 181 -8.48 -22.26 -6.58
CA ILE A 181 -9.08 -21.41 -7.62
C ILE A 181 -10.43 -22.00 -8.07
N GLY A 182 -10.50 -23.31 -8.32
CA GLY A 182 -11.74 -23.99 -8.69
C GLY A 182 -12.79 -23.98 -7.58
N ALA A 183 -12.39 -24.22 -6.33
CA ALA A 183 -13.29 -24.23 -5.19
C ALA A 183 -13.88 -22.84 -4.91
N VAL A 184 -13.02 -21.81 -4.82
CA VAL A 184 -13.46 -20.42 -4.66
C VAL A 184 -14.39 -20.03 -5.80
N SER A 185 -13.99 -20.29 -7.05
CA SER A 185 -14.79 -19.94 -8.23
C SER A 185 -16.16 -20.62 -8.25
N GLY A 186 -16.22 -21.90 -7.85
CA GLY A 186 -17.48 -22.66 -7.77
C GLY A 186 -18.42 -22.12 -6.69
N LEU A 187 -17.89 -21.82 -5.50
CA LEU A 187 -18.65 -21.26 -4.39
C LEU A 187 -19.17 -19.86 -4.70
N THR A 188 -18.37 -19.01 -5.35
CA THR A 188 -18.74 -17.63 -5.68
C THR A 188 -19.51 -17.51 -7.00
N GLY A 189 -19.57 -18.58 -7.79
CA GLY A 189 -20.25 -18.62 -9.09
C GLY A 189 -19.52 -17.82 -10.17
N LEU A 190 -18.18 -17.75 -10.13
CA LEU A 190 -17.39 -17.14 -11.20
C LEU A 190 -17.49 -17.99 -12.46
N GLY A 191 -17.89 -17.39 -13.58
CA GLY A 191 -18.03 -18.10 -14.84
C GLY A 191 -16.70 -18.65 -15.36
N LYS A 192 -16.71 -19.86 -15.94
CA LYS A 192 -15.52 -20.53 -16.51
C LYS A 192 -14.78 -19.67 -17.55
N ASN A 193 -15.51 -18.84 -18.31
CA ASN A 193 -14.91 -17.92 -19.27
C ASN A 193 -13.98 -16.87 -18.61
N ALA A 194 -14.33 -16.41 -17.40
CA ALA A 194 -13.49 -15.45 -16.66
C ALA A 194 -12.19 -16.11 -16.20
N ILE A 195 -12.28 -17.36 -15.75
CA ILE A 195 -11.12 -18.18 -15.37
C ILE A 195 -10.22 -18.40 -16.59
N GLU A 196 -10.79 -18.78 -17.73
CA GLU A 196 -10.03 -18.98 -18.97
C GLU A 196 -9.29 -17.70 -19.40
N TYR A 197 -9.97 -16.56 -19.36
CA TYR A 197 -9.33 -15.26 -19.60
C TYR A 197 -8.14 -15.01 -18.67
N SER A 198 -8.32 -15.24 -17.36
CA SER A 198 -7.27 -14.98 -16.37
C SER A 198 -6.06 -15.91 -16.50
N LEU A 199 -6.28 -17.19 -16.85
CA LEU A 199 -5.21 -18.15 -17.13
C LEU A 199 -4.43 -17.73 -18.38
N ALA A 200 -5.13 -17.34 -19.45
CA ALA A 200 -4.52 -16.85 -20.67
C ALA A 200 -3.69 -15.58 -20.44
N ARG A 201 -4.15 -14.69 -19.55
CA ARG A 201 -3.38 -13.50 -19.15
C ARG A 201 -2.13 -13.86 -18.35
N ARG A 202 -2.24 -14.78 -17.38
CA ARG A 202 -1.14 -15.10 -16.45
C ARG A 202 -0.03 -15.93 -17.09
N PHE A 203 -0.40 -16.82 -18.00
CA PHE A 203 0.49 -17.79 -18.65
C PHE A 203 0.49 -17.61 -20.18
N TYR A 204 0.45 -16.35 -20.64
CA TYR A 204 0.32 -16.01 -22.06
C TYR A 204 1.41 -16.65 -22.94
N ASP A 205 2.59 -16.85 -22.36
CA ASP A 205 3.78 -17.45 -22.98
C ASP A 205 3.86 -18.98 -22.81
N ARG A 206 2.91 -19.61 -22.11
CA ARG A 206 2.96 -21.02 -21.67
C ARG A 206 1.60 -21.73 -21.82
N PRO A 207 1.18 -22.05 -23.06
CA PRO A 207 -0.14 -22.62 -23.35
C PRO A 207 -0.40 -23.96 -22.66
N GLU A 208 0.64 -24.77 -22.44
CA GLU A 208 0.54 -26.03 -21.71
C GLU A 208 0.10 -25.83 -20.26
N LEU A 209 0.57 -24.76 -19.59
CA LEU A 209 0.18 -24.46 -18.22
C LEU A 209 -1.27 -23.99 -18.13
N ILE A 210 -1.76 -23.27 -19.15
CA ILE A 210 -3.17 -22.86 -19.26
C ILE A 210 -4.05 -24.11 -19.26
N GLN A 211 -3.78 -25.05 -20.16
CA GLN A 211 -4.61 -26.24 -20.33
C GLN A 211 -4.57 -27.14 -19.08
N GLN A 212 -3.39 -27.33 -18.48
CA GLN A 212 -3.22 -28.16 -17.29
C GLN A 212 -3.96 -27.58 -16.08
N ASN A 213 -3.86 -26.27 -15.84
CA ASN A 213 -4.63 -25.60 -14.79
C ASN A 213 -6.13 -25.66 -15.05
N LYS A 214 -6.55 -25.41 -16.29
CA LYS A 214 -7.97 -25.37 -16.70
C LYS A 214 -8.68 -26.68 -16.35
N VAL A 215 -8.09 -27.82 -16.69
CA VAL A 215 -8.69 -29.15 -16.41
C VAL A 215 -8.92 -29.37 -14.92
N ILE A 216 -7.98 -28.96 -14.07
CA ILE A 216 -8.09 -29.12 -12.61
C ILE A 216 -9.15 -28.15 -12.06
N ILE A 217 -9.07 -26.88 -12.44
CA ILE A 217 -9.98 -25.83 -11.98
C ILE A 217 -11.43 -26.17 -12.34
N GLU A 218 -11.69 -26.59 -13.58
CA GLU A 218 -13.03 -26.95 -14.02
C GLU A 218 -13.57 -28.20 -13.32
N SER A 219 -12.72 -29.22 -13.11
CA SER A 219 -13.12 -30.43 -12.38
C SER A 219 -13.52 -30.12 -10.94
N VAL A 220 -12.78 -29.25 -10.26
CA VAL A 220 -13.09 -28.84 -8.88
C VAL A 220 -14.30 -27.92 -8.85
N TYR A 221 -14.40 -26.97 -9.77
CA TYR A 221 -15.57 -26.10 -9.94
C TYR A 221 -16.85 -26.92 -10.06
N ASP A 222 -16.88 -27.88 -10.99
CA ASP A 222 -18.08 -28.69 -11.25
C ASP A 222 -18.43 -29.58 -10.05
N LYS A 223 -17.42 -30.13 -9.36
CA LYS A 223 -17.63 -30.90 -8.13
C LYS A 223 -18.24 -30.04 -7.03
N VAL A 224 -17.67 -28.87 -6.76
CA VAL A 224 -18.14 -27.96 -5.71
C VAL A 224 -19.56 -27.46 -6.00
N VAL A 225 -19.84 -27.06 -7.24
CA VAL A 225 -21.17 -26.60 -7.64
C VAL A 225 -22.21 -27.73 -7.55
N ARG A 226 -21.86 -28.96 -7.93
CA ARG A 226 -22.77 -30.11 -7.82
C ARG A 226 -23.05 -30.48 -6.37
N ASP A 227 -22.00 -30.55 -5.54
CA ASP A 227 -22.09 -31.12 -4.20
C ASP A 227 -22.61 -30.08 -3.17
N HIS A 228 -22.32 -28.79 -3.39
CA HIS A 228 -22.65 -27.71 -2.43
C HIS A 228 -23.44 -26.55 -3.04
N GLY A 229 -23.38 -26.35 -4.37
CA GLY A 229 -23.90 -25.16 -5.02
C GLY A 229 -23.02 -23.92 -4.84
N SER A 230 -23.36 -22.84 -5.56
CA SER A 230 -22.68 -21.55 -5.41
C SER A 230 -23.25 -20.75 -4.23
N ILE A 231 -22.96 -21.21 -3.01
CA ILE A 231 -23.51 -20.66 -1.76
C ILE A 231 -22.99 -19.26 -1.40
N LEU A 232 -21.92 -18.80 -2.06
CA LEU A 232 -21.33 -17.46 -1.88
C LEU A 232 -21.48 -16.61 -3.15
N LYS A 233 -22.55 -16.83 -3.91
CA LYS A 233 -22.77 -16.19 -5.21
C LYS A 233 -22.72 -14.66 -5.10
N LEU A 234 -21.87 -14.03 -5.91
CA LEU A 234 -21.83 -12.57 -6.03
C LEU A 234 -23.00 -12.05 -6.87
N ALA A 235 -23.56 -10.90 -6.47
CA ALA A 235 -24.50 -10.15 -7.29
C ALA A 235 -23.81 -9.69 -8.58
N PRO A 236 -24.50 -9.68 -9.74
CA PRO A 236 -23.92 -9.13 -10.95
C PRO A 236 -23.37 -7.71 -10.73
N SER A 237 -22.18 -7.44 -11.29
CA SER A 237 -21.56 -6.13 -11.12
C SER A 237 -22.41 -5.00 -11.69
N LYS A 238 -22.51 -3.92 -10.93
CA LYS A 238 -23.10 -2.63 -11.30
C LYS A 238 -22.04 -1.61 -11.69
N LEU A 239 -20.75 -1.96 -11.59
CA LEU A 239 -19.66 -1.07 -11.99
C LEU A 239 -19.60 -0.96 -13.52
N ASN A 240 -19.61 0.27 -14.01
CA ASN A 240 -19.67 0.57 -15.44
C ASN A 240 -18.40 1.28 -15.92
N TYR A 241 -17.24 0.67 -15.67
CA TYR A 241 -15.97 1.10 -16.24
C TYR A 241 -15.71 0.36 -17.55
N LYS A 242 -15.28 1.09 -18.59
CA LYS A 242 -14.94 0.51 -19.89
C LYS A 242 -13.70 -0.38 -19.78
N GLU A 243 -12.70 0.10 -19.04
CA GLU A 243 -11.43 -0.56 -18.79
C GLU A 243 -11.09 -0.44 -17.31
N MET A 244 -10.49 -1.49 -16.75
CA MET A 244 -9.99 -1.50 -15.39
C MET A 244 -8.58 -2.07 -15.37
N MET A 245 -7.76 -1.48 -14.53
CA MET A 245 -6.43 -1.97 -14.23
C MET A 245 -6.48 -2.84 -12.98
N VAL A 246 -5.54 -3.77 -12.88
CA VAL A 246 -5.25 -4.54 -11.67
C VAL A 246 -3.80 -4.23 -11.33
N VAL A 247 -3.57 -3.47 -10.27
CA VAL A 247 -2.25 -2.94 -9.94
C VAL A 247 -2.02 -2.94 -8.43
N SER A 248 -0.77 -3.02 -8.02
CA SER A 248 -0.32 -2.70 -6.67
C SER A 248 -0.03 -1.21 -6.49
N GLY A 249 0.25 -0.79 -5.26
CA GLY A 249 0.75 0.57 -5.00
C GLY A 249 2.12 0.83 -5.61
N ASN A 250 3.03 -0.15 -5.59
CA ASN A 250 4.32 -0.04 -6.27
C ASN A 250 4.14 0.15 -7.79
N ASP A 251 3.23 -0.62 -8.41
CA ASP A 251 2.94 -0.50 -9.85
C ASP A 251 2.42 0.89 -10.21
N ILE A 252 1.47 1.42 -9.43
CA ILE A 252 0.85 2.70 -9.77
C ILE A 252 1.83 3.88 -9.60
N VAL A 253 2.72 3.82 -8.60
CA VAL A 253 3.79 4.83 -8.44
C VAL A 253 4.84 4.70 -9.54
N ALA A 254 5.22 3.49 -9.93
CA ALA A 254 6.13 3.27 -11.07
C ALA A 254 5.55 3.83 -12.37
N MET A 255 4.28 3.53 -12.68
CA MET A 255 3.56 4.09 -13.83
C MET A 255 3.52 5.62 -13.77
N ALA A 256 3.18 6.18 -12.60
CA ALA A 256 3.12 7.62 -12.39
C ALA A 256 4.48 8.31 -12.58
N LYS A 257 5.58 7.71 -12.12
CA LYS A 257 6.94 8.22 -12.33
C LYS A 257 7.30 8.27 -13.82
N ILE A 258 6.99 7.22 -14.57
CA ILE A 258 7.21 7.19 -16.02
C ILE A 258 6.42 8.30 -16.72
N VAL A 259 5.11 8.40 -16.43
CA VAL A 259 4.22 9.44 -16.98
C VAL A 259 4.65 10.84 -16.55
N GLY A 260 5.10 10.98 -15.30
CA GLY A 260 5.62 12.21 -14.70
C GLY A 260 7.01 12.63 -15.22
N GLY A 261 7.56 11.93 -16.21
CA GLY A 261 8.78 12.33 -16.90
C GLY A 261 10.08 11.96 -16.19
N VAL A 262 10.06 11.01 -15.23
CA VAL A 262 11.28 10.48 -14.62
C VAL A 262 12.17 9.84 -15.68
N ARG A 263 13.47 10.12 -15.60
CA ARG A 263 14.48 9.55 -16.51
C ARG A 263 15.66 8.90 -15.80
N PHE A 264 15.70 8.98 -14.48
CA PHE A 264 16.71 8.31 -13.67
C PHE A 264 16.10 7.85 -12.34
N GLN A 265 16.25 6.57 -12.01
CA GLN A 265 15.94 6.05 -10.69
C GLN A 265 17.09 5.19 -10.16
N SER A 266 17.64 5.56 -9.02
CA SER A 266 18.59 4.72 -8.28
C SER A 266 17.91 4.08 -7.07
N TYR A 267 18.31 2.86 -6.71
CA TYR A 267 17.76 2.19 -5.53
C TYR A 267 18.69 1.12 -4.99
N TYR A 268 18.60 0.87 -3.68
CA TYR A 268 19.10 -0.35 -3.07
C TYR A 268 17.91 -1.27 -2.75
N PRO A 269 17.97 -2.59 -3.06
CA PRO A 269 16.82 -3.47 -2.86
C PRO A 269 16.38 -3.55 -1.39
N ILE A 270 15.17 -3.05 -1.09
CA ILE A 270 14.56 -3.11 0.24
C ILE A 270 13.05 -3.35 0.12
N THR A 271 12.49 -4.27 0.90
CA THR A 271 11.02 -4.48 0.96
C THR A 271 10.34 -3.30 1.67
N PRO A 272 9.21 -2.77 1.19
CA PRO A 272 8.46 -3.15 -0.02
C PRO A 272 8.79 -2.31 -1.27
N ALA A 273 9.85 -1.50 -1.22
CA ALA A 273 10.17 -0.47 -2.22
C ALA A 273 10.78 -1.01 -3.53
N ALA A 274 11.45 -2.16 -3.49
CA ALA A 274 12.18 -2.70 -4.65
C ALA A 274 11.26 -2.98 -5.87
N ASP A 275 10.02 -3.38 -5.63
CA ASP A 275 9.06 -3.72 -6.69
C ASP A 275 8.76 -2.53 -7.61
N GLU A 276 8.77 -1.30 -7.07
CA GLU A 276 8.63 -0.09 -7.88
C GLU A 276 9.75 0.04 -8.92
N SER A 277 11.01 -0.15 -8.49
CA SER A 277 12.16 -0.08 -9.40
C SER A 277 12.16 -1.22 -10.41
N PHE A 278 11.78 -2.44 -10.00
CA PHE A 278 11.65 -3.57 -10.93
C PHE A 278 10.57 -3.32 -12.00
N THR A 279 9.47 -2.68 -11.63
CA THR A 279 8.43 -2.29 -12.59
C THR A 279 8.94 -1.23 -13.56
N ILE A 280 9.64 -0.19 -13.09
CA ILE A 280 10.23 0.82 -13.98
C ILE A 280 11.26 0.18 -14.94
N GLU A 281 12.13 -0.70 -14.44
CA GLU A 281 13.14 -1.39 -15.25
C GLU A 281 12.50 -2.28 -16.33
N SER A 282 11.40 -2.97 -16.00
CA SER A 282 10.64 -3.78 -16.96
C SER A 282 10.01 -2.97 -18.11
N TYR A 283 9.80 -1.67 -17.88
CA TYR A 283 9.22 -0.72 -18.84
C TYR A 283 10.17 0.46 -19.13
N GLU A 284 11.48 0.23 -19.05
CA GLU A 284 12.47 1.32 -19.14
C GLU A 284 12.51 2.00 -20.51
N LYS A 285 12.13 1.29 -21.58
CA LYS A 285 12.08 1.83 -22.95
C LYS A 285 10.73 2.48 -23.19
N LEU A 286 10.74 3.75 -23.55
CA LEU A 286 9.55 4.56 -23.69
C LEU A 286 9.25 4.83 -25.15
N GLU A 287 8.04 4.47 -25.57
CA GLU A 287 7.54 4.69 -26.92
C GLU A 287 6.19 5.41 -26.87
N VAL A 288 5.99 6.37 -27.76
CA VAL A 288 4.70 7.06 -27.97
C VAL A 288 4.39 7.02 -29.46
N ASP A 289 3.22 6.48 -29.82
CA ASP A 289 2.78 6.33 -31.21
C ASP A 289 3.83 5.64 -32.12
N GLY A 290 4.58 4.69 -31.56
CA GLY A 290 5.64 3.93 -32.25
C GLY A 290 6.96 4.69 -32.41
N LEU A 291 7.11 5.87 -31.80
CA LEU A 291 8.37 6.62 -31.74
C LEU A 291 9.04 6.41 -30.39
N GLU A 292 10.29 5.95 -30.39
CA GLU A 292 11.13 5.87 -29.20
C GLU A 292 11.43 7.28 -28.70
N ILE A 293 10.96 7.60 -27.50
CA ILE A 293 11.13 8.92 -26.86
C ILE A 293 12.23 8.92 -25.79
N GLY A 294 12.97 7.81 -25.68
CA GLY A 294 14.09 7.61 -24.77
C GLY A 294 13.83 6.50 -23.75
N SER A 295 14.60 6.51 -22.67
CA SER A 295 14.51 5.51 -21.62
C SER A 295 14.57 6.10 -20.21
N VAL A 296 14.14 5.30 -19.23
CA VAL A 296 14.40 5.55 -17.81
C VAL A 296 15.61 4.72 -17.41
N LEU A 297 16.71 5.37 -16.99
CA LEU A 297 17.85 4.64 -16.47
C LEU A 297 17.55 4.19 -15.02
N VAL A 298 17.50 2.88 -14.80
CA VAL A 298 17.36 2.29 -13.46
C VAL A 298 18.72 1.77 -13.00
N LEU A 299 19.21 2.28 -11.87
CA LEU A 299 20.50 1.91 -11.30
C LEU A 299 20.32 1.25 -9.94
N GLN A 300 20.55 -0.06 -9.87
CA GLN A 300 20.71 -0.74 -8.59
C GLN A 300 22.08 -0.38 -8.00
N THR A 301 22.09 0.30 -6.86
CA THR A 301 23.32 0.74 -6.18
C THR A 301 23.77 -0.27 -5.11
N GLU A 302 24.97 -0.06 -4.59
CA GLU A 302 25.61 -0.88 -3.55
C GLU A 302 25.01 -0.66 -2.16
N ASP A 303 24.46 0.52 -1.89
CA ASP A 303 23.76 0.90 -0.67
C ASP A 303 22.85 2.14 -0.91
N GLU A 304 22.11 2.57 0.12
CA GLU A 304 21.22 3.73 0.05
C GLU A 304 21.94 5.09 0.01
N ILE A 305 23.21 5.17 0.45
CA ILE A 305 24.02 6.39 0.34
C ILE A 305 24.34 6.62 -1.14
N ALA A 306 24.82 5.60 -1.83
CA ALA A 306 25.04 5.59 -3.27
C ALA A 306 23.72 5.85 -4.04
N ALA A 307 22.60 5.32 -3.55
CA ALA A 307 21.29 5.56 -4.17
C ALA A 307 20.93 7.05 -4.18
N ILE A 308 20.88 7.71 -3.03
CA ILE A 308 20.47 9.13 -2.98
C ILE A 308 21.48 10.04 -3.69
N THR A 309 22.78 9.78 -3.55
CA THR A 309 23.83 10.61 -4.18
C THR A 309 23.83 10.46 -5.70
N SER A 310 23.54 9.27 -6.24
CA SER A 310 23.33 9.06 -7.68
C SER A 310 22.13 9.81 -8.22
N ALA A 311 20.99 9.78 -7.51
CA ALA A 311 19.79 10.53 -7.89
C ALA A 311 20.03 12.04 -7.89
N ILE A 312 20.75 12.56 -6.89
CA ILE A 312 21.17 13.95 -6.82
C ILE A 312 22.03 14.31 -8.05
N GLY A 313 23.05 13.51 -8.36
CA GLY A 313 23.91 13.73 -9.54
C GLY A 313 23.11 13.78 -10.84
N ALA A 314 22.16 12.87 -11.03
CA ALA A 314 21.28 12.87 -12.20
C ALA A 314 20.35 14.11 -12.25
N ALA A 315 19.85 14.58 -11.10
CA ALA A 315 19.05 15.80 -11.03
C ALA A 315 19.85 17.06 -11.42
N LEU A 316 21.12 17.13 -11.04
CA LEU A 316 22.03 18.23 -11.44
C LEU A 316 22.30 18.22 -12.95
N ALA A 317 22.31 17.04 -13.58
CA ALA A 317 22.38 16.88 -15.04
C ALA A 317 21.04 17.19 -15.76
N GLY A 318 19.96 17.47 -15.02
CA GLY A 318 18.67 17.93 -15.55
C GLY A 318 17.60 16.86 -15.72
N ALA A 319 17.88 15.61 -15.32
CA ALA A 319 16.87 14.57 -15.25
C ALA A 319 15.88 14.84 -14.10
N ARG A 320 14.60 14.49 -14.28
CA ARG A 320 13.75 14.18 -13.12
C ARG A 320 14.27 12.87 -12.54
N ALA A 321 14.87 12.95 -11.36
CA ALA A 321 15.55 11.84 -10.71
C ALA A 321 14.88 11.51 -9.38
N SER A 322 14.82 10.22 -9.08
CA SER A 322 14.27 9.73 -7.82
C SER A 322 15.04 8.56 -7.24
N THR A 323 14.77 8.29 -5.98
CA THR A 323 15.07 7.01 -5.35
C THR A 323 13.83 6.46 -4.64
N SER A 324 13.87 5.18 -4.28
CA SER A 324 12.81 4.48 -3.59
C SER A 324 13.40 3.67 -2.44
N THR A 325 12.83 3.80 -1.24
CA THR A 325 13.39 3.21 -0.02
C THR A 325 12.35 2.96 1.08
N SER A 326 12.82 2.49 2.23
CA SER A 326 12.05 2.32 3.48
C SER A 326 12.89 2.78 4.69
N GLY A 327 12.38 2.63 5.91
CA GLY A 327 12.93 3.28 7.12
C GLY A 327 14.44 3.16 7.35
N PRO A 328 15.02 1.94 7.27
CA PRO A 328 16.48 1.77 7.40
C PRO A 328 17.26 2.51 6.31
N GLY A 329 16.81 2.40 5.07
CA GLY A 329 17.47 3.03 3.93
C GLY A 329 17.33 4.55 3.96
N PHE A 330 16.16 5.07 4.29
CA PHE A 330 15.96 6.51 4.49
C PHE A 330 16.89 7.09 5.56
N SER A 331 17.15 6.32 6.64
CA SER A 331 18.11 6.72 7.68
C SER A 331 19.53 6.90 7.14
N LEU A 332 19.95 6.09 6.17
CA LEU A 332 21.24 6.23 5.49
C LEU A 332 21.26 7.38 4.48
N MET A 333 20.11 7.73 3.89
CA MET A 333 20.00 8.81 2.92
C MET A 333 20.06 10.21 3.55
N VAL A 334 19.96 10.33 4.88
CA VAL A 334 19.78 11.61 5.60
C VAL A 334 20.88 12.65 5.31
N GLU A 335 22.13 12.22 5.14
CA GLU A 335 23.23 13.11 4.78
C GLU A 335 23.05 13.66 3.35
N GLY A 336 22.78 12.78 2.37
CA GLY A 336 22.49 13.18 1.00
C GLY A 336 21.25 14.07 0.87
N LEU A 337 20.21 13.81 1.69
CA LEU A 337 19.03 14.67 1.79
C LEU A 337 19.40 16.10 2.24
N GLY A 338 20.30 16.22 3.24
CA GLY A 338 20.84 17.50 3.69
C GLY A 338 21.61 18.23 2.59
N TRP A 339 22.46 17.50 1.86
CA TRP A 339 23.22 18.06 0.75
C TRP A 339 22.31 18.55 -0.39
N ALA A 340 21.25 17.81 -0.72
CA ALA A 340 20.26 18.22 -1.72
C ALA A 340 19.49 19.48 -1.29
N GLY A 341 19.16 19.59 0.00
CA GLY A 341 18.58 20.80 0.59
C GLY A 341 19.51 22.01 0.51
N MET A 342 20.78 21.84 0.88
CA MET A 342 21.82 22.89 0.79
C MET A 342 21.96 23.40 -0.65
N ASN A 343 22.00 22.50 -1.62
CA ASN A 343 22.27 22.80 -3.03
C ASN A 343 21.03 23.10 -3.87
N GLU A 344 19.85 23.24 -3.23
CA GLU A 344 18.59 23.52 -3.91
C GLU A 344 18.29 22.49 -5.04
N THR A 345 18.60 21.21 -4.80
CA THR A 345 18.52 20.16 -5.81
C THR A 345 17.16 19.45 -5.76
N PRO A 346 16.39 19.43 -6.87
CA PRO A 346 15.11 18.75 -6.91
C PRO A 346 15.30 17.22 -7.03
N VAL A 347 15.00 16.51 -5.96
CA VAL A 347 15.04 15.04 -5.92
C VAL A 347 13.81 14.53 -5.18
N VAL A 348 13.19 13.47 -5.69
CA VAL A 348 12.03 12.83 -5.06
C VAL A 348 12.47 11.52 -4.41
N ILE A 349 12.17 11.37 -3.12
CA ILE A 349 12.37 10.13 -2.37
C ILE A 349 10.99 9.52 -2.13
N THR A 350 10.72 8.39 -2.78
CA THR A 350 9.53 7.59 -2.44
C THR A 350 9.87 6.74 -1.22
N TYR A 351 9.18 7.03 -0.12
CA TYR A 351 9.47 6.45 1.19
C TYR A 351 8.30 5.54 1.60
N TYR A 352 8.50 4.24 1.37
CA TYR A 352 7.56 3.20 1.76
C TYR A 352 7.75 2.81 3.22
N GLN A 353 6.92 3.33 4.11
CA GLN A 353 6.97 3.06 5.54
C GLN A 353 6.59 1.60 5.85
N ARG A 354 7.41 0.95 6.68
CA ARG A 354 7.23 -0.44 7.15
C ARG A 354 7.51 -0.51 8.65
N GLY A 355 7.22 -1.66 9.27
CA GLY A 355 7.46 -1.83 10.71
C GLY A 355 8.91 -1.57 11.12
N GLY A 356 9.16 -0.52 11.89
CA GLY A 356 10.41 -0.24 12.60
C GLY A 356 10.33 -0.58 14.10
N PRO A 357 11.32 -0.18 14.92
CA PRO A 357 12.59 0.47 14.56
C PRO A 357 13.63 -0.53 14.03
N SER A 358 14.78 -0.02 13.55
CA SER A 358 15.85 -0.85 12.94
C SER A 358 15.30 -1.72 11.80
N THR A 359 15.70 -3.00 11.69
CA THR A 359 15.09 -3.94 10.74
C THR A 359 13.58 -4.09 10.94
N GLY A 360 13.14 -4.06 12.20
CA GLY A 360 11.76 -4.16 12.63
C GLY A 360 11.02 -5.35 12.04
N LEU A 361 9.92 -5.07 11.33
CA LEU A 361 9.07 -6.05 10.65
C LEU A 361 9.07 -5.77 9.14
N PRO A 362 10.05 -6.28 8.37
CA PRO A 362 10.26 -5.92 6.95
C PRO A 362 9.06 -6.15 6.03
N THR A 363 8.15 -7.04 6.41
CA THR A 363 6.99 -7.44 5.60
C THR A 363 5.66 -6.92 6.15
N ARG A 364 5.72 -5.99 7.12
CA ARG A 364 4.55 -5.41 7.82
C ARG A 364 4.54 -3.89 7.70
N GLY A 365 3.38 -3.26 7.83
CA GLY A 365 3.24 -1.80 7.69
C GLY A 365 3.48 -1.02 8.98
N SER A 366 3.68 0.29 8.83
CA SER A 366 3.77 1.27 9.92
C SER A 366 3.56 2.68 9.35
N GLN A 367 3.08 3.61 10.18
CA GLN A 367 3.08 5.06 9.95
C GLN A 367 4.00 5.79 10.96
N SER A 368 4.99 5.09 11.52
CA SER A 368 5.87 5.56 12.60
C SER A 368 6.98 6.52 12.17
N ASP A 369 7.09 6.86 10.89
CA ASP A 369 8.28 7.54 10.36
C ASP A 369 7.98 9.00 9.99
N LEU A 370 6.75 9.48 10.19
CA LEU A 370 6.29 10.82 9.79
C LEU A 370 7.15 11.95 10.37
N LEU A 371 7.35 11.99 11.69
CA LEU A 371 8.17 13.02 12.32
C LEU A 371 9.63 12.92 11.89
N PHE A 372 10.14 11.71 11.68
CA PHE A 372 11.49 11.54 11.16
C PHE A 372 11.61 12.09 9.74
N ALA A 373 10.67 11.81 8.85
CA ALA A 373 10.66 12.37 7.49
C ALA A 373 10.61 13.91 7.49
N LEU A 374 9.91 14.53 8.44
CA LEU A 374 9.80 15.99 8.56
C LEU A 374 11.09 16.65 9.05
N TYR A 375 11.77 16.02 10.01
CA TYR A 375 12.92 16.60 10.72
C TYR A 375 14.25 15.92 10.43
N ALA A 376 14.30 15.02 9.44
CA ALA A 376 15.54 14.34 9.04
C ALA A 376 16.58 15.35 8.55
N SER A 377 17.84 15.04 8.89
CA SER A 377 19.07 15.77 8.59
C SER A 377 19.42 16.89 9.58
N HIS A 378 20.70 17.24 9.58
CA HIS A 378 21.25 18.31 10.41
C HIS A 378 21.09 19.66 9.69
N GLY A 379 20.92 20.73 10.45
CA GLY A 379 20.58 22.06 9.92
C GLY A 379 19.15 22.14 9.37
N GLU A 380 18.74 23.33 8.94
CA GLU A 380 17.40 23.55 8.39
C GLU A 380 17.47 23.85 6.89
N PHE A 381 16.55 23.25 6.15
CA PHE A 381 16.33 23.51 4.74
C PHE A 381 14.87 23.19 4.42
N PRO A 382 14.30 23.81 3.36
CA PRO A 382 12.99 23.43 2.87
C PRO A 382 12.99 21.95 2.46
N ARG A 383 11.94 21.22 2.82
CA ARG A 383 11.60 19.93 2.24
C ARG A 383 10.10 19.81 2.20
N ILE A 384 9.57 19.27 1.12
CA ILE A 384 8.14 19.05 0.98
C ILE A 384 7.87 17.59 1.36
N VAL A 385 6.85 17.37 2.18
CA VAL A 385 6.46 16.03 2.63
C VAL A 385 4.99 15.86 2.36
N LEU A 386 4.65 14.89 1.50
CA LEU A 386 3.27 14.52 1.18
C LEU A 386 3.08 13.02 1.35
N ALA A 387 1.83 12.60 1.55
CA ALA A 387 1.45 11.21 1.77
C ALA A 387 0.17 10.85 1.01
N SER A 388 0.17 9.68 0.38
CA SER A 388 -0.98 9.21 -0.39
C SER A 388 -1.89 8.30 0.42
N GLY A 389 -3.20 8.50 0.29
CA GLY A 389 -4.22 7.75 1.01
C GLY A 389 -4.78 6.52 0.30
N ASP A 390 -4.65 6.45 -1.02
CA ASP A 390 -5.07 5.33 -1.87
C ASP A 390 -4.25 5.29 -3.18
N HIS A 391 -4.51 4.30 -4.04
CA HIS A 391 -3.77 4.09 -5.28
C HIS A 391 -3.95 5.23 -6.29
N ILE A 392 -5.11 5.89 -6.32
CA ILE A 392 -5.36 7.02 -7.22
C ILE A 392 -4.62 8.25 -6.74
N GLU A 393 -4.65 8.53 -5.44
CA GLU A 393 -3.80 9.57 -4.84
C GLU A 393 -2.33 9.27 -5.10
N ALA A 394 -1.86 8.03 -4.91
CA ALA A 394 -0.47 7.64 -5.18
C ALA A 394 -0.02 7.92 -6.62
N PHE A 395 -0.92 7.74 -7.60
CA PHE A 395 -0.64 8.08 -8.99
C PHE A 395 -0.39 9.59 -9.18
N TYR A 396 -1.35 10.41 -8.76
CA TYR A 396 -1.27 11.86 -8.97
C TYR A 396 -0.22 12.53 -8.08
N ASP A 397 -0.08 12.07 -6.84
CA ASP A 397 0.89 12.57 -5.86
C ASP A 397 2.32 12.27 -6.29
N ALA A 398 2.60 11.12 -6.90
CA ALA A 398 3.93 10.81 -7.41
C ALA A 398 4.34 11.77 -8.54
N ILE A 399 3.42 12.15 -9.43
CA ILE A 399 3.68 13.14 -10.50
C ILE A 399 3.86 14.53 -9.88
N GLU A 400 2.95 14.92 -9.00
CA GLU A 400 2.98 16.21 -8.31
C GLU A 400 4.25 16.37 -7.49
N ALA A 401 4.77 15.31 -6.89
CA ALA A 401 6.03 15.34 -6.16
C ALA A 401 7.19 15.87 -7.02
N PHE A 402 7.29 15.50 -8.30
CA PHE A 402 8.33 16.05 -9.19
C PHE A 402 8.05 17.50 -9.58
N ASN A 403 6.79 17.87 -9.81
CA ASN A 403 6.41 19.25 -10.07
C ASN A 403 6.82 20.15 -8.89
N LEU A 404 6.49 19.74 -7.67
CA LEU A 404 6.85 20.45 -6.44
C LEU A 404 8.38 20.49 -6.25
N ALA A 405 9.08 19.38 -6.50
CA ALA A 405 10.54 19.33 -6.39
C ALA A 405 11.19 20.36 -7.32
N GLU A 406 10.82 20.37 -8.61
CA GLU A 406 11.42 21.25 -9.61
C GLU A 406 10.99 22.71 -9.47
N ARG A 407 9.72 22.97 -9.16
CA ARG A 407 9.19 24.33 -8.97
C ARG A 407 9.89 25.04 -7.80
N TYR A 408 10.00 24.37 -6.66
CA TYR A 408 10.60 24.96 -5.46
C TYR A 408 12.10 24.67 -5.32
N GLN A 409 12.67 23.82 -6.19
CA GLN A 409 14.08 23.42 -6.17
C GLN A 409 14.50 22.91 -4.80
N THR A 410 13.82 21.85 -4.36
CA THR A 410 13.95 21.30 -3.02
C THR A 410 13.66 19.80 -3.01
N PRO A 411 14.20 19.03 -2.04
CA PRO A 411 13.83 17.63 -1.90
C PRO A 411 12.34 17.46 -1.57
N VAL A 412 11.73 16.42 -2.14
CA VAL A 412 10.36 16.01 -1.86
C VAL A 412 10.37 14.57 -1.35
N ILE A 413 9.70 14.35 -0.22
CA ILE A 413 9.49 13.03 0.35
C ILE A 413 8.03 12.65 0.12
N HIS A 414 7.82 11.57 -0.62
CA HIS A 414 6.50 10.99 -0.90
C HIS A 414 6.31 9.76 -0.02
N LEU A 415 5.50 9.89 1.03
CA LEU A 415 5.22 8.83 1.99
C LEU A 415 4.10 7.92 1.47
N LEU A 416 4.36 6.62 1.47
CA LEU A 416 3.35 5.57 1.32
C LEU A 416 3.58 4.52 2.39
N ASP A 417 2.54 3.79 2.77
CA ASP A 417 2.66 2.69 3.72
C ASP A 417 2.78 1.35 3.00
N LYS A 418 3.43 0.33 3.60
CA LYS A 418 3.54 -1.02 3.04
C LYS A 418 2.20 -1.60 2.56
N PHE A 419 1.11 -1.29 3.28
CA PHE A 419 -0.22 -1.78 2.88
C PHE A 419 -0.64 -1.21 1.54
N LEU A 420 -0.44 0.09 1.32
CA LEU A 420 -0.74 0.71 0.03
C LEU A 420 0.19 0.14 -1.04
N ALA A 421 1.49 0.00 -0.74
CA ALA A 421 2.49 -0.54 -1.66
C ALA A 421 2.12 -1.93 -2.19
N ASN A 422 1.72 -2.85 -1.31
CA ASN A 422 1.53 -4.26 -1.63
C ASN A 422 0.08 -4.66 -1.93
N SER A 423 -0.89 -3.82 -1.55
CA SER A 423 -2.29 -4.14 -1.82
C SER A 423 -2.58 -4.05 -3.31
N ILE A 424 -3.25 -5.08 -3.83
CA ILE A 424 -3.67 -5.16 -5.22
C ILE A 424 -5.13 -4.75 -5.30
N VAL A 425 -5.43 -3.78 -6.15
CA VAL A 425 -6.79 -3.27 -6.36
C VAL A 425 -7.21 -3.30 -7.82
N THR A 426 -8.52 -3.34 -8.06
CA THR A 426 -9.08 -2.92 -9.34
C THR A 426 -9.39 -1.43 -9.30
N LEU A 427 -8.97 -0.71 -10.35
CA LEU A 427 -9.22 0.72 -10.49
C LEU A 427 -9.48 1.09 -11.96
N PRO A 428 -10.22 2.17 -12.23
CA PRO A 428 -10.24 2.77 -13.55
C PRO A 428 -8.84 3.29 -13.93
N ILE A 429 -8.58 3.41 -15.22
CA ILE A 429 -7.38 4.08 -15.71
C ILE A 429 -7.41 5.54 -15.23
N PRO A 430 -6.35 6.06 -14.58
CA PRO A 430 -6.26 7.47 -14.22
C PRO A 430 -6.46 8.37 -15.42
N ASP A 431 -7.19 9.46 -15.23
CA ASP A 431 -7.40 10.44 -16.30
C ASP A 431 -6.11 11.24 -16.51
N LEU A 432 -5.45 10.96 -17.64
CA LEU A 432 -4.18 11.58 -18.02
C LEU A 432 -4.34 13.06 -18.41
N SER A 433 -5.56 13.53 -18.70
CA SER A 433 -5.80 14.95 -19.01
C SER A 433 -5.64 15.87 -17.81
N ASN A 434 -5.64 15.31 -16.59
CA ASN A 434 -5.40 16.03 -15.34
C ASN A 434 -3.90 16.14 -14.98
N ILE A 435 -3.00 15.73 -15.87
CA ILE A 435 -1.56 15.72 -15.64
C ILE A 435 -0.92 16.90 -16.37
N ASP A 436 -0.13 17.67 -15.61
CA ASP A 436 0.76 18.71 -16.15
C ASP A 436 2.18 18.52 -15.62
N ILE A 437 3.16 18.84 -16.46
CA ILE A 437 4.59 18.68 -16.15
C ILE A 437 5.19 20.09 -15.93
N ASP A 438 5.24 20.50 -14.66
CA ASP A 438 5.86 21.76 -14.25
C ASP A 438 7.36 21.56 -14.00
N ARG A 439 8.20 22.04 -14.93
CA ARG A 439 9.67 21.95 -14.81
C ARG A 439 10.28 23.08 -13.95
N GLY A 440 9.46 23.99 -13.44
CA GLY A 440 9.90 25.15 -12.66
C GLY A 440 10.71 26.16 -13.48
N LEU A 441 11.50 26.97 -12.78
CA LEU A 441 12.28 28.05 -13.39
C LEU A 441 13.60 27.53 -13.99
N ILE A 442 13.54 26.96 -15.20
CA ILE A 442 14.72 26.58 -15.98
C ILE A 442 15.24 27.79 -16.77
N THR A 443 16.57 27.92 -16.87
CA THR A 443 17.22 28.88 -17.75
C THR A 443 18.15 28.20 -18.76
N HIS A 444 18.14 28.74 -19.98
CA HIS A 444 19.08 28.37 -21.05
C HIS A 444 20.14 29.46 -21.29
N LYS A 445 20.13 30.54 -20.51
CA LYS A 445 21.12 31.61 -20.60
C LYS A 445 22.33 31.24 -19.72
N GLY A 446 23.38 30.73 -20.36
CA GLY A 446 24.66 30.37 -19.75
C GLY A 446 25.72 31.48 -19.83
N GLY A 447 26.94 31.14 -19.40
CA GLY A 447 28.10 32.05 -19.32
C GLY A 447 28.87 31.96 -18.00
N ALA A 448 30.01 32.65 -17.91
CA ALA A 448 30.86 32.71 -16.70
C ALA A 448 30.18 33.43 -15.53
N ASP A 449 29.22 34.32 -15.81
CA ASP A 449 28.52 35.13 -14.80
C ASP A 449 27.22 34.47 -14.27
N TYR A 450 26.93 33.22 -14.66
CA TYR A 450 25.74 32.52 -14.18
C TYR A 450 25.83 32.24 -12.68
N LYS A 451 24.82 32.70 -11.94
CA LYS A 451 24.70 32.52 -10.49
C LYS A 451 23.66 31.44 -10.20
N ARG A 452 24.11 30.23 -9.86
CA ARG A 452 23.21 29.13 -9.48
C ARG A 452 22.36 29.46 -8.25
N PHE A 453 22.90 30.29 -7.35
CA PHE A 453 22.27 30.68 -6.08
C PHE A 453 22.00 32.19 -6.03
N ASP A 454 21.46 32.74 -7.11
CA ASP A 454 21.16 34.18 -7.27
C ASP A 454 20.30 34.73 -6.12
N LEU A 455 20.84 35.69 -5.36
CA LEU A 455 20.19 36.31 -4.21
C LEU A 455 19.13 37.35 -4.62
N SER A 456 19.10 37.77 -5.89
CA SER A 456 18.08 38.70 -6.41
C SER A 456 16.70 38.05 -6.54
N THR A 457 16.64 36.72 -6.60
CA THR A 457 15.39 35.95 -6.62
C THR A 457 15.32 35.00 -5.42
N LYS A 458 14.11 34.57 -5.05
CA LYS A 458 13.93 33.54 -4.02
C LYS A 458 14.18 32.14 -4.56
N ILE A 459 13.62 31.86 -5.74
CA ILE A 459 13.89 30.65 -6.52
C ILE A 459 14.87 31.05 -7.64
N SER A 460 16.10 30.54 -7.58
CA SER A 460 17.14 30.86 -8.57
C SER A 460 16.78 30.29 -9.93
N PRO A 461 17.06 30.97 -11.05
CA PRO A 461 17.02 30.32 -12.35
C PRO A 461 17.96 29.11 -12.38
N ARG A 462 17.47 27.94 -12.77
CA ARG A 462 18.24 26.68 -12.75
C ARG A 462 18.69 26.27 -14.15
N ALA A 463 19.99 26.18 -14.35
CA ALA A 463 20.63 25.51 -15.49
C ALA A 463 21.07 24.09 -15.11
N PHE A 464 21.51 23.30 -16.11
CA PHE A 464 21.96 21.92 -15.93
C PHE A 464 23.46 21.78 -16.20
N ILE A 465 24.09 20.80 -15.54
CA ILE A 465 25.50 20.46 -15.80
C ILE A 465 25.67 20.10 -17.28
N GLY A 466 26.73 20.63 -17.90
CA GLY A 466 27.03 20.41 -19.31
C GLY A 466 26.29 21.34 -20.28
N TYR A 467 25.45 22.24 -19.79
CA TYR A 467 24.65 23.16 -20.62
C TYR A 467 25.17 24.60 -20.53
N GLU A 468 26.11 24.99 -21.41
CA GLU A 468 26.69 26.36 -21.66
C GLU A 468 27.02 27.25 -20.44
N SER A 469 26.90 26.74 -19.22
CA SER A 469 26.99 27.43 -17.94
C SER A 469 28.03 26.72 -17.08
N ILE A 470 28.80 27.51 -16.36
CA ILE A 470 29.75 27.01 -15.37
C ILE A 470 29.10 27.23 -14.01
N MET A 471 29.06 26.19 -13.19
CA MET A 471 28.42 26.24 -11.88
C MET A 471 29.17 25.35 -10.90
N TRP A 472 29.07 25.70 -9.62
CA TRP A 472 29.66 24.96 -8.51
C TRP A 472 28.58 24.57 -7.53
N TYR A 473 28.73 23.39 -6.96
CA TYR A 473 27.88 22.86 -5.90
C TYR A 473 28.80 22.38 -4.78
N THR A 474 28.43 22.66 -3.54
CA THR A 474 29.25 22.32 -2.37
C THR A 474 28.35 22.06 -1.15
N GLY A 475 28.83 21.23 -0.23
CA GLY A 475 28.15 20.97 1.04
C GLY A 475 28.28 22.12 2.04
N ASP A 476 29.36 22.90 1.93
CA ASP A 476 29.57 24.11 2.71
C ASP A 476 28.54 25.21 2.37
N GLU A 477 28.44 26.20 3.26
CA GLU A 477 27.75 27.44 2.87
C GLU A 477 28.48 28.10 1.69
N HIS A 478 27.71 28.74 0.81
CA HIS A 478 28.23 29.26 -0.44
C HIS A 478 27.67 30.63 -0.79
N ASN A 479 28.39 31.34 -1.66
CA ASN A 479 27.92 32.55 -2.31
C ASN A 479 27.06 32.25 -3.56
N GLU A 480 26.64 33.29 -4.28
CA GLU A 480 25.73 33.17 -5.44
C GLU A 480 26.26 32.27 -6.58
N LEU A 481 27.59 32.13 -6.70
CA LEU A 481 28.24 31.29 -7.71
C LEU A 481 28.38 29.82 -7.28
N GLY A 482 28.20 29.53 -5.98
CA GLY A 482 28.40 28.20 -5.41
C GLY A 482 29.79 27.96 -4.81
N HIS A 483 30.60 29.00 -4.63
CA HIS A 483 31.89 28.90 -3.94
C HIS A 483 31.72 29.03 -2.44
N ILE A 484 32.56 28.31 -1.68
CA ILE A 484 32.57 28.33 -0.21
C ILE A 484 32.67 29.77 0.30
N ASP A 485 31.78 30.13 1.22
CA ASP A 485 31.74 31.47 1.81
C ASP A 485 31.23 31.41 3.26
N GLU A 486 32.12 31.73 4.21
CA GLU A 486 31.86 31.75 5.65
C GLU A 486 31.44 33.14 6.16
N ASP A 487 31.29 34.15 5.28
CA ASP A 487 30.88 35.48 5.70
C ASP A 487 29.50 35.46 6.36
N PRO A 488 29.34 36.05 7.56
CA PRO A 488 28.08 36.00 8.29
C PRO A 488 26.91 36.70 7.58
N GLN A 489 27.17 37.72 6.74
CA GLN A 489 26.12 38.38 5.95
C GLN A 489 25.72 37.54 4.74
N ASN A 490 26.66 36.81 4.13
CA ASN A 490 26.35 35.82 3.11
C ASN A 490 25.50 34.68 3.70
N ARG A 491 25.98 34.05 4.79
CA ARG A 491 25.28 32.97 5.51
C ARG A 491 23.85 33.37 5.87
N GLU A 492 23.75 34.49 6.57
CA GLU A 492 22.69 35.50 6.45
C GLU A 492 21.58 35.24 5.41
N LYS A 493 21.87 35.81 4.23
CA LYS A 493 21.00 35.92 3.08
C LYS A 493 20.75 34.57 2.42
N MET A 494 21.77 33.72 2.29
CA MET A 494 21.67 32.45 1.56
C MET A 494 20.80 31.44 2.33
N TYR A 495 20.95 31.38 3.65
CA TYR A 495 20.11 30.57 4.51
C TYR A 495 18.66 31.05 4.47
N ARG A 496 18.44 32.37 4.59
CA ARG A 496 17.10 32.96 4.51
C ARG A 496 16.43 32.67 3.15
N LYS A 497 17.17 32.82 2.05
CA LYS A 497 16.71 32.51 0.69
C LYS A 497 16.19 31.08 0.58
N ARG A 498 16.96 30.09 1.04
CA ARG A 498 16.52 28.68 1.03
C ARG A 498 15.25 28.51 1.85
N MET A 499 15.19 29.05 3.06
CA MET A 499 14.04 28.91 3.94
C MET A 499 12.78 29.64 3.44
N GLU A 500 12.91 30.72 2.68
CA GLU A 500 11.75 31.43 2.12
C GLU A 500 11.00 30.62 1.06
N LYS A 501 11.64 29.63 0.42
CA LYS A 501 11.00 28.77 -0.58
C LYS A 501 9.82 27.98 -0.02
N ILE A 502 9.90 27.51 1.23
CA ILE A 502 8.78 26.79 1.85
C ILE A 502 7.60 27.72 2.14
N LYS A 503 7.85 29.01 2.35
CA LYS A 503 6.79 30.02 2.51
C LYS A 503 6.07 30.27 1.19
N ILE A 504 6.82 30.37 0.10
CA ILE A 504 6.25 30.46 -1.25
C ILE A 504 5.40 29.22 -1.53
N ALA A 505 5.90 28.03 -1.21
CA ALA A 505 5.12 26.80 -1.33
C ALA A 505 3.84 26.81 -0.47
N ASP A 506 3.88 27.33 0.76
CA ASP A 506 2.70 27.46 1.62
C ASP A 506 1.63 28.40 1.04
N GLU A 507 2.05 29.45 0.35
CA GLU A 507 1.17 30.43 -0.28
C GLU A 507 0.59 29.91 -1.61
N GLU A 508 1.41 29.27 -2.44
CA GLU A 508 1.05 28.85 -3.79
C GLU A 508 0.33 27.50 -3.85
N ILE A 509 0.66 26.55 -2.96
CA ILE A 509 0.05 25.21 -2.98
C ILE A 509 -1.39 25.32 -2.45
N PRO A 510 -2.41 24.97 -3.26
CA PRO A 510 -3.80 25.04 -2.83
C PRO A 510 -4.07 24.16 -1.60
N GLN A 511 -4.90 24.65 -0.69
CA GLN A 511 -5.15 24.01 0.61
C GLN A 511 -5.86 22.65 0.43
N GLU A 512 -6.73 22.54 -0.58
CA GLU A 512 -7.44 21.31 -0.97
C GLU A 512 -6.53 20.19 -1.48
N LYS A 513 -5.32 20.52 -1.95
CA LYS A 513 -4.29 19.52 -2.28
C LYS A 513 -3.57 19.00 -1.03
N ARG A 514 -3.68 19.72 0.10
CA ARG A 514 -2.98 19.42 1.35
C ARG A 514 -3.86 18.75 2.39
N LEU A 515 -5.17 18.99 2.34
CA LEU A 515 -6.15 18.51 3.31
C LEU A 515 -7.51 18.31 2.65
N THR A 516 -8.16 17.17 2.87
CA THR A 516 -9.49 16.86 2.32
C THR A 516 -10.47 16.48 3.42
N TYR A 517 -11.66 17.10 3.43
CA TYR A 517 -12.76 16.77 4.33
C TYR A 517 -13.75 15.82 3.65
N TYR A 518 -14.14 14.76 4.35
CA TYR A 518 -15.14 13.79 3.91
C TYR A 518 -16.23 13.64 4.98
N GLY A 519 -17.49 13.52 4.54
CA GLY A 519 -18.64 13.41 5.44
C GLY A 519 -19.57 14.62 5.34
N PRO A 520 -20.69 14.60 6.07
CA PRO A 520 -21.67 15.68 6.03
C PRO A 520 -21.16 16.94 6.74
N GLU A 521 -21.73 18.11 6.43
CA GLU A 521 -21.29 19.38 7.04
C GLU A 521 -21.62 19.47 8.54
N ASP A 522 -22.68 18.78 8.96
CA ASP A 522 -23.26 18.73 10.31
C ASP A 522 -22.82 17.49 11.11
N ALA A 523 -21.66 16.92 10.79
CA ALA A 523 -21.09 15.80 11.53
C ALA A 523 -20.81 16.16 13.00
N ASP A 524 -21.05 15.21 13.91
CA ASP A 524 -20.85 15.40 15.36
C ASP A 524 -19.43 15.00 15.80
N ILE A 525 -18.76 14.16 15.02
CA ILE A 525 -17.46 13.55 15.33
C ILE A 525 -16.52 13.72 14.14
N LEU A 526 -15.29 14.12 14.42
CA LEU A 526 -14.23 14.25 13.41
C LEU A 526 -13.14 13.21 13.66
N LEU A 527 -12.98 12.29 12.71
CA LEU A 527 -11.79 11.45 12.61
C LEU A 527 -10.72 12.23 11.85
N VAL A 528 -9.47 12.22 12.32
CA VAL A 528 -8.33 12.88 11.65
C VAL A 528 -7.25 11.85 11.43
N GLY A 529 -6.78 11.70 10.19
CA GLY A 529 -5.78 10.71 9.84
C GLY A 529 -5.12 11.02 8.50
N TRP A 530 -4.30 10.09 8.02
CA TRP A 530 -3.54 10.22 6.78
C TRP A 530 -3.11 8.86 6.24
N GLY A 531 -2.54 8.85 5.04
CA GLY A 531 -2.07 7.62 4.41
C GLY A 531 -3.20 6.59 4.24
N PHE A 532 -2.85 5.30 4.30
CA PHE A 532 -3.80 4.22 4.03
C PHE A 532 -5.04 4.19 4.96
N VAL A 533 -5.02 4.93 6.08
CA VAL A 533 -6.17 5.10 7.00
C VAL A 533 -7.38 5.67 6.26
N LYS A 534 -7.18 6.44 5.19
CA LYS A 534 -8.26 7.01 4.38
C LYS A 534 -9.31 5.99 4.00
N GLY A 535 -8.90 4.88 3.37
CA GLY A 535 -9.84 3.88 2.86
C GLY A 535 -10.73 3.28 3.95
N VAL A 536 -10.13 2.91 5.09
CA VAL A 536 -10.87 2.33 6.22
C VAL A 536 -11.72 3.35 6.96
N ALA A 537 -11.26 4.60 7.10
CA ALA A 537 -12.02 5.67 7.73
C ALA A 537 -13.28 6.00 6.94
N LEU A 538 -13.20 6.11 5.61
CA LEU A 538 -14.37 6.37 4.75
C LEU A 538 -15.43 5.27 4.87
N ASN A 539 -15.02 4.00 4.88
CA ASN A 539 -15.95 2.88 5.07
C ASN A 539 -16.52 2.86 6.50
N ALA A 540 -15.76 3.32 7.50
CA ALA A 540 -16.26 3.48 8.87
C ALA A 540 -17.33 4.59 8.95
N LEU A 541 -17.19 5.69 8.19
CA LEU A 541 -18.23 6.73 8.11
C LEU A 541 -19.56 6.14 7.61
N GLU A 542 -19.53 5.32 6.55
CA GLU A 542 -20.72 4.62 6.03
C GLU A 542 -21.36 3.75 7.13
N THR A 543 -20.56 2.91 7.78
CA THR A 543 -21.01 1.97 8.81
C THR A 543 -21.56 2.67 10.06
N LEU A 544 -20.94 3.77 10.48
CA LEU A 544 -21.39 4.57 11.62
C LEU A 544 -22.68 5.34 11.29
N THR A 545 -22.83 5.81 10.04
CA THR A 545 -24.07 6.44 9.57
C THR A 545 -25.25 5.47 9.63
N GLU A 546 -25.05 4.20 9.24
CA GLU A 546 -26.07 3.14 9.38
C GLU A 546 -26.47 2.89 10.85
N LYS A 547 -25.58 3.21 11.80
CA LYS A 547 -25.82 3.16 13.25
C LYS A 547 -26.39 4.47 13.81
N GLY A 548 -26.69 5.46 12.96
CA GLY A 548 -27.23 6.76 13.35
C GLY A 548 -26.19 7.73 13.92
N ILE A 549 -24.90 7.49 13.70
CA ILE A 549 -23.80 8.32 14.19
C ILE A 549 -23.22 9.13 13.03
N ARG A 550 -23.38 10.45 13.07
CA ARG A 550 -22.86 11.36 12.04
C ARG A 550 -21.39 11.63 12.28
N THR A 551 -20.55 11.17 11.38
CA THR A 551 -19.09 11.26 11.48
C THR A 551 -18.51 11.86 10.21
N ALA A 552 -17.38 12.55 10.35
CA ALA A 552 -16.57 13.06 9.25
C ALA A 552 -15.13 12.58 9.39
N TYR A 553 -14.39 12.59 8.28
CA TYR A 553 -12.98 12.27 8.22
C TYR A 553 -12.20 13.42 7.57
N LEU A 554 -11.14 13.85 8.23
CA LEU A 554 -10.19 14.83 7.75
C LEU A 554 -8.90 14.12 7.35
N HIS A 555 -8.68 14.01 6.04
CA HIS A 555 -7.51 13.37 5.44
C HIS A 555 -6.41 14.39 5.22
N LEU A 556 -5.30 14.26 5.95
CA LEU A 556 -4.12 15.09 5.76
C LEU A 556 -3.21 14.46 4.69
N ARG A 557 -2.87 15.26 3.67
CA ARG A 557 -2.09 14.81 2.50
C ARG A 557 -0.72 15.45 2.43
N MET A 558 -0.52 16.64 3.01
CA MET A 558 0.76 17.33 3.01
C MET A 558 1.11 17.82 4.42
N PHE A 559 2.32 17.48 4.86
CA PHE A 559 2.84 17.79 6.19
C PHE A 559 3.87 18.91 6.18
N SER A 560 4.47 19.18 5.03
CA SER A 560 5.35 20.33 4.81
C SER A 560 5.16 20.85 3.38
N PRO A 561 4.71 22.10 3.17
CA PRO A 561 4.19 23.03 4.18
C PRO A 561 2.85 22.56 4.80
N PHE A 562 2.76 22.60 6.12
CA PHE A 562 1.56 22.17 6.86
C PHE A 562 0.38 23.15 6.66
N PRO A 563 -0.86 22.67 6.41
CA PRO A 563 -2.03 23.52 6.15
C PRO A 563 -2.65 24.11 7.42
N SER A 564 -1.90 24.87 8.24
CA SER A 564 -2.32 25.33 9.58
C SER A 564 -3.65 26.08 9.58
N LYS A 565 -3.83 27.05 8.67
CA LYS A 565 -5.03 27.89 8.60
C LYS A 565 -6.30 27.07 8.34
N MET A 566 -6.23 26.12 7.40
CA MET A 566 -7.37 25.27 7.08
C MET A 566 -7.62 24.24 8.19
N MET A 567 -6.55 23.67 8.75
CA MET A 567 -6.63 22.74 9.88
C MET A 567 -7.35 23.39 11.08
N GLU A 568 -6.90 24.56 11.53
CA GLU A 568 -7.56 25.30 12.63
C GLU A 568 -9.04 25.58 12.35
N LYS A 569 -9.37 26.00 11.11
CA LYS A 569 -10.75 26.25 10.71
C LYS A 569 -11.60 24.99 10.80
N MET A 570 -11.06 23.84 10.43
CA MET A 570 -11.77 22.56 10.49
C MET A 570 -11.94 22.07 11.93
N LEU A 571 -10.89 22.14 12.75
CA LEU A 571 -10.94 21.69 14.15
C LEU A 571 -11.96 22.49 14.97
N LYS A 572 -12.05 23.82 14.78
CA LYS A 572 -13.01 24.71 15.48
C LYS A 572 -14.49 24.41 15.20
N ARG A 573 -14.80 23.57 14.21
CA ARG A 573 -16.18 23.16 13.89
C ARG A 573 -16.72 22.08 14.82
N PHE A 574 -15.85 21.40 15.57
CA PHE A 574 -16.19 20.25 16.38
C PHE A 574 -15.86 20.53 17.84
N ASP A 575 -16.60 19.91 18.75
CA ASP A 575 -16.22 19.86 20.15
C ASP A 575 -14.90 19.10 20.31
N GLU A 576 -13.97 19.61 21.12
CA GLU A 576 -12.62 19.03 21.26
C GLU A 576 -12.65 17.55 21.68
N SER A 577 -13.62 17.19 22.54
CA SER A 577 -13.83 15.81 22.99
C SER A 577 -14.33 14.84 21.90
N LYS A 578 -14.67 15.35 20.71
CA LYS A 578 -15.21 14.62 19.56
C LYS A 578 -14.25 14.57 18.37
N ILE A 579 -13.02 15.07 18.53
CA ILE A 579 -11.96 14.98 17.54
C ILE A 579 -11.05 13.82 17.90
N ILE A 580 -10.89 12.87 16.99
CA ILE A 580 -10.20 11.60 17.22
C ILE A 580 -9.09 11.44 16.19
N ALA A 581 -7.84 11.35 16.64
CA ALA A 581 -6.73 11.00 15.76
C ALA A 581 -6.71 9.49 15.49
N VAL A 582 -6.55 9.08 14.23
CA VAL A 582 -6.48 7.67 13.81
C VAL A 582 -5.16 7.47 13.06
N GLU A 583 -4.29 6.62 13.59
CA GLU A 583 -2.97 6.41 12.97
C GLU A 583 -2.41 5.00 13.23
N HIS A 584 -1.64 4.49 12.25
CA HIS A 584 -0.89 3.24 12.38
C HIS A 584 0.49 3.44 13.02
N SER A 585 0.52 4.05 14.21
CA SER A 585 1.74 4.26 15.00
C SER A 585 1.47 4.14 16.49
N TYR A 586 2.51 4.18 17.32
CA TYR A 586 2.34 4.27 18.77
C TYR A 586 2.01 5.70 19.22
N ASP A 587 2.78 6.70 18.83
CA ASP A 587 2.68 8.04 19.43
C ASP A 587 1.55 8.93 18.89
N SER A 588 0.83 8.49 17.84
CA SER A 588 -0.07 9.37 17.08
C SER A 588 0.68 10.62 16.58
N GLN A 589 1.68 10.42 15.74
CA GLN A 589 2.52 11.48 15.19
C GLN A 589 1.70 12.55 14.47
N VAL A 590 0.58 12.18 13.84
CA VAL A 590 -0.41 13.13 13.31
C VAL A 590 -1.00 14.06 14.38
N SER A 591 -1.29 13.58 15.59
CA SER A 591 -1.78 14.43 16.68
C SER A 591 -0.70 15.41 17.13
N LYS A 592 0.56 14.97 17.15
CA LYS A 592 1.71 15.81 17.51
C LYS A 592 1.97 16.90 16.49
N ILE A 593 1.98 16.59 15.19
CA ILE A 593 2.22 17.58 14.14
C ILE A 593 1.09 18.62 14.06
N ILE A 594 -0.17 18.20 14.26
CA ILE A 594 -1.31 19.14 14.39
C ILE A 594 -1.08 20.08 15.58
N SER A 595 -0.71 19.53 16.73
CA SER A 595 -0.44 20.32 17.94
C SER A 595 0.68 21.34 17.71
N MET A 596 1.80 20.91 17.10
CA MET A 596 2.95 21.78 16.83
C MET A 596 2.60 22.95 15.88
N ASN A 597 1.69 22.73 14.93
CA ASN A 597 1.37 23.73 13.91
C ASN A 597 0.15 24.61 14.20
N THR A 598 -0.68 24.23 15.17
CA THR A 598 -1.96 24.91 15.47
C THR A 598 -2.16 25.25 16.94
N GLY A 599 -1.36 24.67 17.84
CA GLY A 599 -1.58 24.72 19.29
C GLY A 599 -2.74 23.85 19.79
N PHE A 600 -3.50 23.20 18.90
CA PHE A 600 -4.64 22.36 19.26
C PHE A 600 -4.20 20.94 19.65
N GLN A 601 -4.55 20.50 20.86
CA GLN A 601 -4.22 19.15 21.35
C GLN A 601 -5.39 18.19 21.14
N ILE A 602 -5.18 17.18 20.29
CA ILE A 602 -6.14 16.07 20.15
C ILE A 602 -5.89 15.07 21.30
N THR A 603 -6.88 14.90 22.17
CA THR A 603 -6.78 14.02 23.36
C THR A 603 -7.35 12.62 23.14
N LYS A 604 -8.10 12.41 22.06
CA LYS A 604 -8.70 11.12 21.71
C LYS A 604 -7.93 10.46 20.57
N GLU A 605 -7.49 9.23 20.78
CA GLU A 605 -6.60 8.54 19.84
C GLU A 605 -7.02 7.09 19.61
N ILE A 606 -7.09 6.68 18.33
CA ILE A 606 -7.21 5.29 17.91
C ILE A 606 -5.90 4.94 17.21
N VAL A 607 -5.15 4.01 17.79
CA VAL A 607 -3.81 3.67 17.32
C VAL A 607 -3.66 2.19 17.04
N LYS A 608 -2.81 1.84 16.07
CA LYS A 608 -2.42 0.46 15.79
C LYS A 608 -0.95 0.38 15.45
N TYR A 609 -0.22 -0.53 16.09
CA TYR A 609 1.22 -0.69 15.89
C TYR A 609 1.65 -2.17 15.88
N THR A 610 0.71 -3.06 15.56
CA THR A 610 0.98 -4.52 15.47
C THR A 610 1.63 -4.93 14.14
N GLY A 611 1.80 -4.00 13.20
CA GLY A 611 2.24 -4.30 11.83
C GLY A 611 1.14 -4.81 10.90
N ARG A 612 -0.07 -5.06 11.41
CA ARG A 612 -1.26 -5.46 10.63
C ARG A 612 -2.11 -4.23 10.27
N PRO A 613 -2.82 -4.21 9.14
CA PRO A 613 -3.60 -3.04 8.74
C PRO A 613 -4.75 -2.79 9.73
N ILE A 614 -5.23 -1.54 9.79
CA ILE A 614 -6.46 -1.21 10.51
C ILE A 614 -7.64 -1.78 9.73
N TYR A 615 -8.41 -2.68 10.35
CA TYR A 615 -9.60 -3.27 9.73
C TYR A 615 -10.85 -2.44 10.05
N LEU A 616 -11.82 -2.48 9.14
CA LEU A 616 -13.07 -1.70 9.25
C LEU A 616 -13.81 -1.96 10.57
N ASN A 617 -14.03 -3.24 10.91
CA ASN A 617 -14.74 -3.63 12.12
C ASN A 617 -14.06 -3.10 13.39
N GLU A 618 -12.73 -3.18 13.47
CA GLU A 618 -11.98 -2.66 14.61
C GLU A 618 -12.10 -1.15 14.76
N LEU A 619 -12.00 -0.41 13.65
CA LEU A 619 -12.09 1.05 13.68
C LEU A 619 -13.48 1.50 14.14
N VAL A 620 -14.54 0.88 13.62
CA VAL A 620 -15.92 1.17 14.05
C VAL A 620 -16.09 0.90 15.55
N ASP A 621 -15.64 -0.26 16.03
CA ASP A 621 -15.73 -0.61 17.46
C ASP A 621 -14.92 0.34 18.35
N ALA A 622 -13.74 0.77 17.89
CA ALA A 622 -12.90 1.72 18.62
C ALA A 622 -13.51 3.12 18.70
N VAL A 623 -14.14 3.61 17.63
CA VAL A 623 -14.92 4.86 17.67
C VAL A 623 -16.03 4.75 18.71
N LEU A 624 -16.78 3.64 18.74
CA LEU A 624 -17.84 3.41 19.73
C LEU A 624 -17.32 3.37 21.16
N LYS A 625 -16.12 2.83 21.40
CA LYS A 625 -15.45 2.84 22.72
C LYS A 625 -15.07 4.25 23.17
N ILE A 626 -14.52 5.07 22.28
CA ILE A 626 -14.20 6.47 22.58
C ILE A 626 -15.48 7.25 22.92
N LEU A 627 -16.58 7.01 22.18
CA LEU A 627 -17.87 7.63 22.48
C LEU A 627 -18.46 7.22 23.85
N LYS A 628 -18.02 6.08 24.41
CA LYS A 628 -18.36 5.63 25.76
C LYS A 628 -17.43 6.16 26.86
N GLY A 629 -16.41 6.95 26.50
CA GLY A 629 -15.55 7.64 27.44
C GLY A 629 -14.07 7.28 27.35
N GLU A 630 -13.69 6.26 26.57
CA GLU A 630 -12.26 5.94 26.40
C GLU A 630 -11.50 7.11 25.75
N GLU A 631 -10.27 7.34 26.20
CA GLU A 631 -9.39 8.36 25.62
C GLU A 631 -8.52 7.80 24.51
N ARG A 632 -8.01 6.59 24.71
CA ARG A 632 -7.10 5.96 23.77
C ARG A 632 -7.45 4.50 23.59
N VAL A 633 -7.71 4.11 22.35
CA VAL A 633 -8.02 2.73 21.99
C VAL A 633 -6.87 2.17 21.15
N VAL A 634 -6.26 1.10 21.63
CA VAL A 634 -5.23 0.36 20.88
C VAL A 634 -5.90 -0.79 20.14
N LEU A 635 -5.78 -0.78 18.81
CA LEU A 635 -6.24 -1.88 17.96
C LEU A 635 -5.20 -3.00 17.95
N THR A 636 -5.66 -4.24 18.11
CA THR A 636 -4.78 -5.40 18.28
C THR A 636 -5.10 -6.57 17.36
N TYR A 637 -6.19 -6.52 16.59
CA TYR A 637 -6.60 -7.65 15.77
C TYR A 637 -5.56 -7.94 14.67
N GLY A 638 -5.23 -9.21 14.57
CA GLY A 638 -4.36 -9.80 13.59
C GLY A 638 -4.41 -11.31 13.79
N PRO A 639 -4.89 -12.08 12.81
CA PRO A 639 -4.91 -13.53 12.91
C PRO A 639 -3.49 -14.09 13.08
#